data_AF-A0A3E4GM77-F1
#
_entry.id   AF-A0A3E4GM77-F1
#
_cell.length_a   1.000
_cell.length_b   1.000
_cell.length_c   1.000
_cell.angle_alpha   90.00
_cell.angle_beta   90.00
_cell.angle_gamma   90.00
#
_symmetry.space_group_name_H-M   'P 1'
#
loop_
_entity.id
_entity.type
_entity.pdbx_description
1 polymer ?
#
loop_
_entity_poly.entity_id
_entity_poly.type
_entity_poly.pdbx_seq_one_letter_code
_entity_poly.pdbx_strand_id
1 'polypeptide(L)'
;MLQKGDFLKDENQDLLPDVLDVKIVLPEDADDAMLVAACNLAWRFGMETTGYKGNITADAAYTGNRLVLEKAEQTELVREKEGESVKVSLRGDGEELIAFTSRLCMEFPQINGQRSWKDLLMDMVDDFVLRSADGQLAALKAMQKEQTGEYEVYGSPLWNDTQKKEAGDAKVYNYKSGQKMYEKVYELPWEVEVFEKLLEEKVYPQIGKGSKVKITGAVSENIKVRQKIKEKIEDRIQMLGAKPEDTFVICAYKQGYSWIVEEMLPVMKEAQADQVEIYFKPFLPEGQTDWLDENGATPSYHNLNADTPDKWYDLPIRYLQELYPVEDILVKELGIERDKVIFKAYEGKEDITYLCKGIKDEKVCCEDTYKAVWSERPYMDEYPQMGKVHPATGYVKAEIDGQEVFYQTVCTDMEEIWDVYQKEVLPDCRRYIEEKTGGKISADLQPFFHELRLDVTASEPDYATGSREDLISSLDALHEDMYFVGSDYFKNYGVKKADVMLDAPGLILPVIHEKEGRPVFKVTLTEPLKEEACIVKDGKTVLLQRKREEADAWIRAISWENDNFTFHIRTNGVQSNVLHTYSTLWSKGVLAECESVAAGTKLLFESEQGEIQYAALTPEREEKPKTKRIEEIDLHEHELIGYDTYREIIEELKQVPGIEVFRTAVSYTGRELYAVWIKPEYEGYLSMTKRISRIPGEMINARHHANEVSSTNAAFILIKKLLTEDVYKDLPDKLNLVIVPMENVDGAAIHYELQKEHPTWKFHVARFNSLGKEFYYEHFQQDTIHSEAMGLTRIYDRYVPDMIVDNHGVPSHEWEQQFSGYTSPSYKGFWLPRSLLYGYFWYVTNPEYKDNYPVNKVMEDVIADKIAEYPEMRELNREWSAQFEKYAHAWMPKLFPANYYKEMINYWIPFAADPNHRYPSIRFPWITTVAYTSEVADETAQGEYLNLCARAHVAHDEATIRMLMEAVHVMECHLEEQDGQILTSYIRQRPMIVKVTGKNK
;
A
#
# COMPACT_ATOMS: atom_id res chain seq x y z
N MET A 1 -3.11 -35.07 -2.00
CA MET A 1 -2.20 -36.18 -2.37
C MET A 1 -0.78 -35.68 -2.59
N LEU A 2 -0.52 -34.84 -3.61
CA LEU A 2 0.84 -34.38 -3.98
C LEU A 2 1.19 -32.96 -3.48
N GLN A 3 0.53 -32.50 -2.42
CA GLN A 3 0.78 -31.22 -1.74
C GLN A 3 0.62 -31.44 -0.24
N LYS A 4 1.11 -30.49 0.57
CA LYS A 4 0.97 -30.47 2.02
C LYS A 4 -0.48 -30.80 2.45
N GLY A 5 -0.66 -31.80 3.29
CA GLY A 5 -1.97 -32.33 3.70
C GLY A 5 -1.87 -33.76 4.23
N ASP A 6 -2.92 -34.56 4.01
CA ASP A 6 -3.08 -35.90 4.61
C ASP A 6 -1.87 -36.84 4.41
N PHE A 7 -1.29 -36.86 3.20
CA PHE A 7 -0.15 -37.73 2.85
C PHE A 7 1.22 -37.09 3.05
N LEU A 8 1.29 -35.77 2.98
CA LEU A 8 2.53 -34.99 3.01
C LEU A 8 2.40 -34.01 4.16
N LYS A 9 2.86 -34.42 5.34
CA LYS A 9 2.74 -33.66 6.58
C LYS A 9 3.98 -32.80 6.79
N ASP A 10 3.74 -31.70 7.48
CA ASP A 10 4.70 -30.68 7.88
C ASP A 10 4.66 -30.66 9.41
N GLU A 11 5.52 -31.45 10.03
CA GLU A 11 5.56 -31.62 11.49
C GLU A 11 6.47 -30.58 12.16
N ASN A 12 7.47 -30.06 11.45
CA ASN A 12 8.36 -28.99 11.93
C ASN A 12 7.81 -27.56 11.71
N GLN A 13 6.68 -27.42 11.01
CA GLN A 13 5.97 -26.16 10.73
C GLN A 13 6.79 -25.16 9.89
N ASP A 14 7.67 -25.65 9.00
CA ASP A 14 8.46 -24.82 8.08
C ASP A 14 7.78 -24.59 6.72
N LEU A 15 6.52 -25.02 6.59
CA LEU A 15 5.68 -25.01 5.38
C LEU A 15 6.08 -26.04 4.31
N LEU A 16 7.14 -26.80 4.51
CA LEU A 16 7.58 -27.88 3.63
C LEU A 16 7.21 -29.24 4.26
N PRO A 17 6.66 -30.18 3.49
CA PRO A 17 6.38 -31.50 4.05
C PRO A 17 7.68 -32.22 4.46
N ASP A 18 7.78 -32.66 5.70
CA ASP A 18 8.93 -33.41 6.25
C ASP A 18 8.59 -34.87 6.59
N VAL A 19 7.30 -35.23 6.49
CA VAL A 19 6.80 -36.58 6.72
C VAL A 19 5.88 -37.03 5.60
N LEU A 20 6.24 -38.16 4.98
CA LEU A 20 5.39 -38.89 4.04
C LEU A 20 4.54 -39.94 4.78
N ASP A 21 3.29 -39.59 5.08
CA ASP A 21 2.30 -40.47 5.72
C ASP A 21 1.40 -41.14 4.67
N VAL A 22 1.99 -41.99 3.83
CA VAL A 22 1.24 -42.84 2.90
C VAL A 22 1.98 -44.16 2.64
N LYS A 23 1.21 -45.23 2.45
CA LYS A 23 1.70 -46.53 1.97
C LYS A 23 1.09 -46.87 0.61
N ILE A 24 1.88 -47.46 -0.28
CA ILE A 24 1.44 -48.00 -1.56
C ILE A 24 1.10 -49.49 -1.37
N VAL A 25 -0.14 -49.85 -1.64
CA VAL A 25 -0.65 -51.23 -1.59
C VAL A 25 -0.75 -51.75 -3.00
N LEU A 26 0.01 -52.81 -3.30
CA LEU A 26 0.00 -53.51 -4.58
C LEU A 26 -0.86 -54.78 -4.48
N PRO A 27 -1.61 -55.14 -5.53
CA PRO A 27 -2.34 -56.41 -5.57
C PRO A 27 -1.36 -57.60 -5.68
N GLU A 28 -1.79 -58.79 -5.25
CA GLU A 28 -0.95 -60.01 -5.32
C GLU A 28 -0.52 -60.36 -6.75
N ASP A 29 -1.32 -59.97 -7.75
CA ASP A 29 -1.10 -60.20 -9.17
C ASP A 29 -0.63 -58.94 -9.93
N ALA A 30 0.03 -58.00 -9.23
CA ALA A 30 0.63 -56.81 -9.83
C ALA A 30 1.60 -57.17 -10.97
N ASP A 31 1.43 -56.51 -12.11
CA ASP A 31 2.30 -56.65 -13.28
C ASP A 31 3.33 -55.51 -13.37
N ASP A 32 4.15 -55.55 -14.41
CA ASP A 32 5.20 -54.56 -14.66
C ASP A 32 4.63 -53.13 -14.80
N ALA A 33 3.43 -52.97 -15.39
CA ALA A 33 2.82 -51.65 -15.58
C ALA A 33 2.40 -51.03 -14.24
N MET A 34 1.79 -51.83 -13.36
CA MET A 34 1.46 -51.39 -12.01
C MET A 34 2.70 -51.05 -11.18
N LEU A 35 3.78 -51.82 -11.32
CA LEU A 35 5.04 -51.53 -10.65
C LEU A 35 5.64 -50.21 -11.14
N VAL A 36 5.63 -49.95 -12.45
CA VAL A 36 6.08 -48.67 -13.02
C VAL A 36 5.24 -47.50 -12.48
N ALA A 37 3.92 -47.64 -12.45
CA ALA A 37 3.00 -46.64 -11.92
C ALA A 37 3.26 -46.33 -10.44
N ALA A 38 3.48 -47.37 -9.62
CA ALA A 38 3.85 -47.23 -8.21
C ALA A 38 5.22 -46.54 -8.05
N CYS A 39 6.21 -46.88 -8.89
CA CYS A 39 7.52 -46.23 -8.89
C CYS A 39 7.43 -44.74 -9.26
N ASN A 40 6.64 -44.37 -10.27
CA ASN A 40 6.41 -42.98 -10.66
C ASN A 40 5.89 -42.16 -9.48
N LEU A 41 4.87 -42.68 -8.79
CA LEU A 41 4.27 -42.02 -7.62
C LEU A 41 5.22 -41.97 -6.42
N ALA A 42 5.94 -43.05 -6.12
CA ALA A 42 6.93 -43.07 -5.05
C ALA A 42 8.04 -42.03 -5.29
N TRP A 43 8.50 -41.91 -6.54
CA TRP A 43 9.46 -40.87 -6.93
C TRP A 43 8.89 -39.48 -6.70
N ARG A 44 7.67 -39.22 -7.19
CA ARG A 44 7.03 -37.92 -7.02
C ARG A 44 6.80 -37.57 -5.55
N PHE A 45 6.36 -38.51 -4.71
CA PHE A 45 6.26 -38.31 -3.26
C PHE A 45 7.61 -37.96 -2.63
N GLY A 46 8.69 -38.66 -3.03
CA GLY A 46 10.04 -38.35 -2.58
C GLY A 46 10.53 -36.95 -3.00
N MET A 47 10.02 -36.42 -4.12
CA MET A 47 10.26 -35.04 -4.53
C MET A 47 9.51 -34.03 -3.64
N GLU A 48 8.31 -34.35 -3.16
CA GLU A 48 7.48 -33.42 -2.37
C GLU A 48 7.67 -33.49 -0.86
N THR A 49 8.72 -34.13 -0.38
CA THR A 49 9.05 -34.15 1.05
C THR A 49 10.54 -33.92 1.31
N THR A 50 10.88 -33.35 2.46
CA THR A 50 12.26 -33.19 2.94
C THR A 50 12.71 -34.37 3.81
N GLY A 51 11.79 -35.24 4.24
CA GLY A 51 12.07 -36.36 5.13
C GLY A 51 11.20 -37.59 4.87
N TYR A 52 11.72 -38.76 5.21
CA TYR A 52 11.02 -40.03 5.04
C TYR A 52 11.45 -41.05 6.09
N LYS A 53 10.47 -41.75 6.66
CA LYS A 53 10.68 -42.84 7.62
C LYS A 53 9.80 -44.05 7.30
N GLY A 54 10.43 -45.23 7.21
CA GLY A 54 9.74 -46.52 7.12
C GLY A 54 9.85 -47.18 5.74
N ASN A 55 8.84 -47.97 5.40
CA ASN A 55 8.69 -48.65 4.10
C ASN A 55 7.56 -48.04 3.29
N ILE A 56 7.72 -47.90 1.97
CA ILE A 56 6.74 -47.20 1.14
C ILE A 56 5.57 -48.11 0.79
N THR A 57 5.75 -49.42 0.90
CA THR A 57 4.72 -50.43 0.66
C THR A 57 4.07 -50.90 1.97
N ALA A 58 2.86 -51.41 1.88
CA ALA A 58 2.17 -52.11 2.96
C ALA A 58 1.32 -53.27 2.44
N ASP A 59 0.92 -54.18 3.33
CA ASP A 59 0.00 -55.27 3.01
C ASP A 59 -1.44 -54.77 2.80
N ALA A 60 -2.29 -55.62 2.21
CA ALA A 60 -3.68 -55.30 1.90
C ALA A 60 -4.57 -55.06 3.14
N ALA A 61 -4.14 -55.46 4.34
CA ALA A 61 -4.85 -55.22 5.59
C ALA A 61 -4.50 -53.87 6.24
N TYR A 62 -3.56 -53.11 5.65
CA TYR A 62 -3.23 -51.76 6.14
C TYR A 62 -4.40 -50.80 5.98
N THR A 63 -4.77 -50.15 7.09
CA THR A 63 -5.96 -49.28 7.18
C THR A 63 -5.62 -47.80 7.35
N GLY A 64 -4.34 -47.44 7.39
CA GLY A 64 -3.91 -46.04 7.43
C GLY A 64 -4.04 -45.34 6.08
N ASN A 65 -3.42 -44.15 5.98
CA ASN A 65 -3.33 -43.39 4.74
C ASN A 65 -2.61 -44.20 3.65
N ARG A 66 -3.30 -44.47 2.54
CA ARG A 66 -2.81 -45.43 1.55
C ARG A 66 -3.22 -45.12 0.12
N LEU A 67 -2.35 -45.50 -0.80
CA LEU A 67 -2.60 -45.53 -2.23
C LEU A 67 -2.69 -46.98 -2.69
N VAL A 68 -3.83 -47.40 -3.20
CA VAL A 68 -4.10 -48.79 -3.59
C VAL A 68 -4.11 -48.89 -5.11
N LEU A 69 -3.31 -49.80 -5.69
CA LEU A 69 -3.37 -50.11 -7.11
C LEU A 69 -4.37 -51.24 -7.37
N GLU A 70 -5.24 -51.09 -8.35
CA GLU A 70 -6.28 -52.07 -8.68
C GLU A 70 -6.37 -52.24 -10.21
N LYS A 71 -6.56 -53.47 -10.70
CA LYS A 71 -6.80 -53.71 -12.13
C LYS A 71 -8.20 -53.23 -12.49
N ALA A 72 -8.31 -52.42 -13.54
CA ALA A 72 -9.58 -51.97 -14.08
C ALA A 72 -9.46 -51.67 -15.57
N GLU A 73 -10.57 -51.75 -16.29
CA GLU A 73 -10.62 -51.37 -17.72
C GLU A 73 -10.44 -49.86 -17.93
N GLN A 74 -10.86 -49.03 -16.97
CA GLN A 74 -10.72 -47.58 -17.01
C GLN A 74 -9.57 -47.13 -16.11
N THR A 75 -8.65 -46.33 -16.65
CA THR A 75 -7.59 -45.72 -15.86
C THR A 75 -8.11 -44.50 -15.10
N GLU A 76 -8.11 -44.55 -13.77
CA GLU A 76 -8.55 -43.44 -12.92
C GLU A 76 -7.86 -43.42 -11.55
N LEU A 77 -7.73 -42.23 -10.98
CA LEU A 77 -7.33 -42.00 -9.60
C LEU A 77 -8.55 -41.54 -8.80
N VAL A 78 -8.96 -42.27 -7.76
CA VAL A 78 -10.16 -41.97 -6.96
C VAL A 78 -9.78 -41.74 -5.50
N ARG A 79 -10.19 -40.60 -4.92
CA ARG A 79 -10.02 -40.30 -3.50
C ARG A 79 -11.27 -40.68 -2.70
N GLU A 80 -11.08 -41.45 -1.63
CA GLU A 80 -12.10 -41.88 -0.68
C GLU A 80 -11.63 -41.52 0.74
N LYS A 81 -12.52 -40.97 1.57
CA LYS A 81 -12.26 -40.74 2.98
C LYS A 81 -12.83 -41.90 3.79
N GLU A 82 -11.99 -42.58 4.55
CA GLU A 82 -12.37 -43.73 5.39
C GLU A 82 -12.07 -43.41 6.86
N GLY A 83 -13.06 -42.83 7.55
CA GLY A 83 -12.89 -42.33 8.91
C GLY A 83 -11.87 -41.19 8.97
N GLU A 84 -10.79 -41.39 9.71
CA GLU A 84 -9.66 -40.46 9.81
C GLU A 84 -8.57 -40.70 8.74
N SER A 85 -8.65 -41.81 8.00
CA SER A 85 -7.69 -42.15 6.95
C SER A 85 -8.17 -41.73 5.56
N VAL A 86 -7.23 -41.53 4.65
CA VAL A 86 -7.49 -41.27 3.23
C VAL A 86 -6.99 -42.45 2.41
N LYS A 87 -7.90 -43.02 1.62
CA LYS A 87 -7.61 -44.04 0.62
C LYS A 87 -7.65 -43.40 -0.75
N VAL A 88 -6.59 -43.56 -1.53
CA VAL A 88 -6.57 -43.18 -2.94
C VAL A 88 -6.43 -44.45 -3.79
N SER A 89 -7.44 -44.76 -4.59
CA SER A 89 -7.41 -45.94 -5.48
C SER A 89 -6.92 -45.51 -6.85
N LEU A 90 -5.77 -46.03 -7.29
CA LEU A 90 -5.29 -45.91 -8.65
C LEU A 90 -5.70 -47.18 -9.42
N ARG A 91 -6.68 -47.02 -10.30
CA ARG A 91 -7.26 -48.08 -11.11
C ARG A 91 -6.73 -47.98 -12.53
N GLY A 92 -6.46 -49.10 -13.17
CA GLY A 92 -6.05 -49.15 -14.57
C GLY A 92 -5.16 -50.36 -14.88
N ASP A 93 -4.72 -50.46 -16.13
CA ASP A 93 -3.85 -51.55 -16.60
C ASP A 93 -2.99 -51.09 -17.80
N GLY A 94 -1.89 -51.80 -18.05
CA GLY A 94 -1.05 -51.65 -19.24
C GLY A 94 -0.43 -50.27 -19.46
N GLU A 95 -0.18 -49.95 -20.73
CA GLU A 95 0.48 -48.69 -21.16
C GLU A 95 -0.30 -47.43 -20.77
N GLU A 96 -1.63 -47.53 -20.68
CA GLU A 96 -2.49 -46.40 -20.33
C GLU A 96 -2.25 -45.95 -18.88
N LEU A 97 -2.13 -46.91 -17.95
CA LEU A 97 -1.78 -46.64 -16.55
C LEU A 97 -0.41 -45.96 -16.41
N ILE A 98 0.58 -46.41 -17.20
CA ILE A 98 1.92 -45.82 -17.22
C ILE A 98 1.85 -44.38 -17.74
N ALA A 99 1.16 -44.14 -18.85
CA ALA A 99 1.00 -42.81 -19.44
C ALA A 99 0.29 -41.85 -18.47
N PHE A 100 -0.81 -42.29 -17.86
CA PHE A 100 -1.57 -41.53 -16.87
C PHE A 100 -0.70 -41.12 -15.68
N THR A 101 -0.02 -42.08 -15.03
CA THR A 101 0.80 -41.78 -13.85
C THR A 101 2.02 -40.93 -14.17
N SER A 102 2.62 -41.13 -15.34
CA SER A 102 3.74 -40.31 -15.81
C SER A 102 3.29 -38.86 -15.98
N ARG A 103 2.20 -38.61 -16.70
CA ARG A 103 1.67 -37.25 -16.88
C ARG A 103 1.21 -36.64 -15.56
N LEU A 104 0.61 -37.44 -14.67
CA LEU A 104 0.12 -36.98 -13.37
C LEU A 104 1.29 -36.47 -12.52
N CYS A 105 2.39 -37.22 -12.49
CA CYS A 105 3.61 -36.85 -11.78
C CYS A 105 4.38 -35.69 -12.43
N MET A 106 4.02 -35.27 -13.64
CA MET A 106 4.69 -34.18 -14.35
C MET A 106 3.90 -32.86 -14.29
N GLU A 107 2.57 -32.93 -14.30
CA GLU A 107 1.72 -31.74 -14.44
C GLU A 107 0.93 -31.43 -13.14
N PHE A 108 0.40 -32.44 -12.46
CA PHE A 108 -0.45 -32.22 -11.28
C PHE A 108 0.39 -31.89 -10.02
N PRO A 109 -0.07 -31.00 -9.12
CA PRO A 109 -1.35 -30.27 -9.10
C PRO A 109 -1.29 -28.86 -9.71
N GLN A 110 -0.29 -28.56 -10.52
CA GLN A 110 -0.24 -27.29 -11.24
C GLN A 110 -1.25 -27.31 -12.38
N ILE A 111 -1.78 -26.14 -12.72
CA ILE A 111 -2.72 -25.98 -13.83
C ILE A 111 -2.02 -25.23 -14.98
N ASN A 112 -1.57 -24.01 -14.70
CA ASN A 112 -0.88 -23.16 -15.66
C ASN A 112 0.08 -22.24 -14.91
N GLY A 113 1.35 -22.34 -15.26
CA GLY A 113 2.42 -21.68 -14.52
C GLY A 113 2.41 -22.06 -13.03
N GLN A 114 2.35 -21.05 -12.16
CA GLN A 114 2.35 -21.22 -10.71
C GLN A 114 0.97 -21.47 -10.11
N ARG A 115 -0.11 -21.37 -10.89
CA ARG A 115 -1.47 -21.52 -10.36
C ARG A 115 -1.80 -23.00 -10.17
N SER A 116 -2.35 -23.34 -9.01
CA SER A 116 -2.65 -24.73 -8.63
C SER A 116 -4.14 -25.05 -8.65
N TRP A 117 -4.47 -26.34 -8.64
CA TRP A 117 -5.86 -26.82 -8.48
C TRP A 117 -6.53 -26.36 -7.19
N LYS A 118 -5.76 -26.17 -6.11
CA LYS A 118 -6.30 -25.61 -4.86
C LYS A 118 -6.84 -24.20 -5.08
N ASP A 119 -6.07 -23.35 -5.78
CA ASP A 119 -6.45 -21.96 -6.05
C ASP A 119 -7.76 -21.91 -6.85
N LEU A 120 -7.82 -22.65 -7.97
CA LEU A 120 -9.01 -22.70 -8.83
C LEU A 120 -10.24 -23.24 -8.10
N LEU A 121 -10.10 -24.27 -7.26
CA LEU A 121 -11.23 -24.80 -6.50
C LEU A 121 -11.78 -23.77 -5.51
N MET A 122 -10.91 -22.95 -4.89
CA MET A 122 -11.37 -21.85 -4.03
C MET A 122 -12.11 -20.78 -4.84
N ASP A 123 -11.62 -20.43 -6.03
CA ASP A 123 -12.29 -19.48 -6.91
C ASP A 123 -13.67 -20.03 -7.36
N MET A 124 -13.76 -21.33 -7.69
CA MET A 124 -15.05 -21.98 -7.99
C MET A 124 -16.02 -21.96 -6.81
N VAL A 125 -15.54 -22.11 -5.57
CA VAL A 125 -16.41 -21.96 -4.40
C VAL A 125 -16.97 -20.53 -4.33
N ASP A 126 -16.13 -19.51 -4.55
CA ASP A 126 -16.55 -18.12 -4.62
C ASP A 126 -17.57 -17.88 -5.75
N ASP A 127 -17.41 -18.52 -6.91
CA ASP A 127 -18.41 -18.53 -7.98
C ASP A 127 -19.76 -19.10 -7.47
N PHE A 128 -19.73 -20.27 -6.84
CA PHE A 128 -20.95 -20.96 -6.39
C PHE A 128 -21.70 -20.26 -5.26
N VAL A 129 -21.07 -19.29 -4.58
CA VAL A 129 -21.69 -18.42 -3.58
C VAL A 129 -21.96 -17.00 -4.08
N LEU A 130 -21.88 -16.78 -5.40
CA LEU A 130 -22.16 -15.51 -6.09
C LEU A 130 -21.21 -14.35 -5.73
N ARG A 131 -19.99 -14.64 -5.28
CA ARG A 131 -18.97 -13.61 -5.00
C ARG A 131 -18.29 -13.11 -6.29
N SER A 132 -18.32 -13.88 -7.38
CA SER A 132 -17.69 -13.55 -8.67
C SER A 132 -18.68 -13.40 -9.84
N ALA A 133 -18.20 -12.79 -10.93
CA ALA A 133 -18.95 -12.65 -12.18
C ALA A 133 -19.30 -14.01 -12.82
N ASP A 134 -18.39 -14.98 -12.77
CA ASP A 134 -18.59 -16.30 -13.39
C ASP A 134 -19.76 -17.04 -12.76
N GLY A 135 -19.81 -17.07 -11.43
CA GLY A 135 -20.90 -17.63 -10.66
C GLY A 135 -22.23 -16.91 -10.85
N GLN A 136 -22.20 -15.58 -10.85
CA GLN A 136 -23.37 -14.74 -11.06
C GLN A 136 -23.98 -14.93 -12.46
N LEU A 137 -23.14 -15.01 -13.50
CA LEU A 137 -23.60 -15.30 -14.86
C LEU A 137 -24.20 -16.72 -14.94
N ALA A 138 -23.53 -17.73 -14.39
CA ALA A 138 -24.04 -19.10 -14.41
C ALA A 138 -25.41 -19.22 -13.74
N ALA A 139 -25.59 -18.56 -12.59
CA ALA A 139 -26.86 -18.50 -11.89
C ALA A 139 -27.94 -17.76 -12.70
N LEU A 140 -27.63 -16.59 -13.25
CA LEU A 140 -28.55 -15.83 -14.11
C LEU A 140 -29.05 -16.69 -15.30
N LYS A 141 -28.11 -17.33 -16.01
CA LYS A 141 -28.44 -18.14 -17.20
C LYS A 141 -29.26 -19.37 -16.84
N ALA A 142 -29.02 -19.98 -15.67
CA ALA A 142 -29.86 -21.08 -15.19
C ALA A 142 -31.31 -20.63 -14.98
N MET A 143 -31.53 -19.45 -14.39
CA MET A 143 -32.86 -18.89 -14.18
C MET A 143 -33.56 -18.49 -15.49
N GLN A 144 -32.84 -17.85 -16.42
CA GLN A 144 -33.38 -17.45 -17.73
C GLN A 144 -33.90 -18.65 -18.55
N LYS A 145 -33.33 -19.85 -18.37
CA LYS A 145 -33.81 -21.08 -19.04
C LYS A 145 -35.14 -21.56 -18.49
N GLU A 146 -35.42 -21.31 -17.21
CA GLU A 146 -36.61 -21.83 -16.52
C GLU A 146 -37.77 -20.82 -16.53
N GLN A 147 -37.46 -19.53 -16.50
CA GLN A 147 -38.45 -18.49 -16.28
C GLN A 147 -38.17 -17.25 -17.13
N THR A 148 -39.22 -16.76 -17.79
CA THR A 148 -39.21 -15.44 -18.42
C THR A 148 -39.37 -14.34 -17.36
N GLY A 149 -38.80 -13.18 -17.61
CA GLY A 149 -38.90 -12.00 -16.75
C GLY A 149 -37.80 -11.00 -17.06
N GLU A 150 -37.89 -9.82 -16.47
CA GLU A 150 -36.81 -8.84 -16.51
C GLU A 150 -35.81 -9.15 -15.39
N TYR A 151 -34.54 -9.27 -15.75
CA TYR A 151 -33.45 -9.60 -14.82
C TYR A 151 -32.50 -8.43 -14.66
N GLU A 152 -32.14 -8.15 -13.41
CA GLU A 152 -31.06 -7.24 -13.04
C GLU A 152 -30.05 -7.99 -12.18
N VAL A 153 -28.77 -7.87 -12.53
CA VAL A 153 -27.66 -8.43 -11.76
C VAL A 153 -26.92 -7.28 -11.11
N TYR A 154 -26.93 -7.24 -9.79
CA TYR A 154 -26.02 -6.40 -9.02
C TYR A 154 -24.82 -7.30 -8.72
N GLY A 155 -23.88 -7.33 -9.66
CA GLY A 155 -22.79 -8.28 -9.73
C GLY A 155 -21.44 -7.68 -9.35
N SER A 156 -20.43 -8.54 -9.29
CA SER A 156 -19.06 -8.18 -8.94
C SER A 156 -18.52 -7.03 -9.81
N PRO A 157 -17.55 -6.24 -9.32
CA PRO A 157 -17.15 -5.00 -9.98
C PRO A 157 -16.74 -5.12 -11.45
N LEU A 158 -16.07 -6.21 -11.83
CA LEU A 158 -15.67 -6.45 -13.21
C LEU A 158 -16.44 -7.64 -13.80
N TRP A 159 -17.11 -7.36 -14.91
CA TRP A 159 -17.62 -8.32 -15.89
C TRP A 159 -16.97 -8.01 -17.23
N ASN A 160 -16.37 -9.01 -17.86
CA ASN A 160 -15.79 -8.87 -19.19
C ASN A 160 -16.88 -8.74 -20.26
N ASP A 161 -16.51 -8.26 -21.45
CA ASP A 161 -17.47 -7.98 -22.53
C ASP A 161 -18.19 -9.24 -23.02
N THR A 162 -17.52 -10.39 -22.98
CA THR A 162 -18.10 -11.69 -23.35
C THR A 162 -19.19 -12.11 -22.36
N GLN A 163 -18.95 -11.98 -21.06
CA GLN A 163 -19.92 -12.26 -20.00
C GLN A 163 -21.13 -11.32 -20.08
N LYS A 164 -20.90 -10.01 -20.27
CA LYS A 164 -21.97 -9.02 -20.47
C LYS A 164 -22.84 -9.37 -21.68
N LYS A 165 -22.23 -9.79 -22.78
CA LYS A 165 -22.96 -10.24 -23.98
C LYS A 165 -23.78 -11.51 -23.73
N GLU A 166 -23.22 -12.48 -23.02
CA GLU A 166 -23.92 -13.75 -22.70
C GLU A 166 -25.09 -13.55 -21.73
N ALA A 167 -25.03 -12.51 -20.87
CA ALA A 167 -26.12 -12.11 -19.98
C ALA A 167 -27.43 -11.75 -20.72
N GLY A 168 -27.33 -11.39 -22.01
CA GLY A 168 -28.48 -11.09 -22.87
C GLY A 168 -29.16 -9.77 -22.50
N ASP A 169 -30.49 -9.78 -22.37
CA ASP A 169 -31.28 -8.58 -22.02
C ASP A 169 -31.20 -8.21 -20.52
N ALA A 170 -30.47 -8.97 -19.71
CA ALA A 170 -30.29 -8.67 -18.30
C ALA A 170 -29.43 -7.40 -18.12
N LYS A 171 -29.83 -6.50 -17.23
CA LYS A 171 -29.02 -5.34 -16.87
C LYS A 171 -27.99 -5.75 -15.83
N VAL A 172 -26.72 -5.47 -16.08
CA VAL A 172 -25.63 -5.78 -15.15
C VAL A 172 -25.10 -4.49 -14.56
N TYR A 173 -25.13 -4.38 -13.24
CA TYR A 173 -24.62 -3.27 -12.45
C TYR A 173 -23.51 -3.76 -11.52
N ASN A 174 -22.53 -2.91 -11.24
CA ASN A 174 -21.55 -3.16 -10.17
C ASN A 174 -22.24 -2.92 -8.82
N TYR A 175 -22.40 -3.96 -7.99
CA TYR A 175 -23.07 -3.80 -6.70
C TYR A 175 -22.31 -2.86 -5.73
N LYS A 176 -20.99 -2.74 -5.91
CA LYS A 176 -20.12 -1.85 -5.14
C LYS A 176 -20.05 -0.41 -5.69
N SER A 177 -20.67 -0.10 -6.83
CA SER A 177 -20.66 1.28 -7.35
C SER A 177 -21.44 2.22 -6.43
N GLY A 178 -20.98 3.46 -6.29
CA GLY A 178 -21.65 4.47 -5.47
C GLY A 178 -23.01 4.91 -6.01
N GLN A 179 -24.00 4.96 -5.12
CA GLN A 179 -25.26 5.70 -5.31
C GLN A 179 -25.31 6.90 -4.36
N LYS A 180 -25.70 8.06 -4.88
CA LYS A 180 -25.70 9.32 -4.13
C LYS A 180 -26.78 9.34 -3.07
N MET A 181 -26.38 9.55 -1.80
CA MET A 181 -27.30 9.68 -0.66
C MET A 181 -27.70 11.13 -0.44
N TYR A 182 -26.72 12.01 -0.34
CA TYR A 182 -26.95 13.43 -0.28
C TYR A 182 -25.80 14.21 -0.91
N GLU A 183 -26.10 15.47 -1.21
CA GLU A 183 -25.14 16.45 -1.69
C GLU A 183 -25.46 17.78 -1.00
N LYS A 184 -24.44 18.43 -0.45
CA LYS A 184 -24.54 19.76 0.14
C LYS A 184 -23.46 20.64 -0.48
N VAL A 185 -23.81 21.90 -0.72
CA VAL A 185 -22.90 22.91 -1.26
C VAL A 185 -22.87 24.07 -0.28
N TYR A 186 -21.67 24.43 0.15
CA TYR A 186 -21.38 25.52 1.05
C TYR A 186 -20.66 26.61 0.27
N GLU A 187 -21.28 27.78 0.18
CA GLU A 187 -20.65 29.00 -0.33
C GLU A 187 -20.15 29.80 0.86
N LEU A 188 -18.83 29.97 0.94
CA LEU A 188 -18.16 30.54 2.09
C LEU A 188 -17.73 31.98 1.80
N PRO A 189 -17.63 32.85 2.84
CA PRO A 189 -17.10 34.19 2.65
C PRO A 189 -15.65 34.12 2.16
N TRP A 190 -15.27 35.04 1.29
CA TRP A 190 -13.89 35.16 0.85
C TRP A 190 -13.10 36.03 1.84
N GLU A 191 -11.98 35.53 2.36
CA GLU A 191 -11.18 36.25 3.36
C GLU A 191 -10.75 37.64 2.87
N VAL A 192 -10.48 37.80 1.57
CA VAL A 192 -10.12 39.09 0.96
C VAL A 192 -11.28 40.09 1.03
N GLU A 193 -12.51 39.66 0.78
CA GLU A 193 -13.68 40.54 0.91
C GLU A 193 -13.90 40.96 2.36
N VAL A 194 -13.67 40.05 3.31
CA VAL A 194 -13.75 40.35 4.74
C VAL A 194 -12.67 41.36 5.12
N PHE A 195 -11.43 41.14 4.68
CA PHE A 195 -10.30 42.03 4.90
C PHE A 195 -10.54 43.45 4.35
N GLU A 196 -10.95 43.56 3.07
CA GLU A 196 -11.25 44.83 2.41
C GLU A 196 -12.43 45.56 3.11
N LYS A 197 -13.45 44.81 3.53
CA LYS A 197 -14.60 45.37 4.25
C LYS A 197 -14.20 45.96 5.61
N LEU A 198 -13.32 45.30 6.36
CA LEU A 198 -12.82 45.83 7.64
C LEU A 198 -12.08 47.16 7.43
N LEU A 199 -11.27 47.27 6.36
CA LEU A 199 -10.59 48.52 6.03
C LEU A 199 -11.58 49.65 5.69
N GLU A 200 -12.57 49.39 4.84
CA GLU A 200 -13.58 50.39 4.46
C GLU A 200 -14.48 50.82 5.62
N GLU A 201 -14.88 49.90 6.50
CA GLU A 201 -15.80 50.21 7.60
C GLU A 201 -15.10 50.77 8.84
N LYS A 202 -13.86 50.34 9.13
CA LYS A 202 -13.19 50.62 10.41
C LYS A 202 -11.96 51.49 10.28
N VAL A 203 -11.23 51.45 9.17
CA VAL A 203 -9.92 52.14 9.06
C VAL A 203 -10.03 53.43 8.25
N TYR A 204 -10.44 53.33 6.99
CA TYR A 204 -10.49 54.49 6.08
C TYR A 204 -11.31 55.69 6.59
N PRO A 205 -12.44 55.52 7.31
CA PRO A 205 -13.18 56.64 7.90
C PRO A 205 -12.40 57.45 8.93
N GLN A 206 -11.33 56.89 9.51
CA GLN A 206 -10.49 57.55 10.51
C GLN A 206 -9.32 58.34 9.89
N ILE A 207 -9.07 58.20 8.59
CA ILE A 207 -7.92 58.81 7.90
C ILE A 207 -8.21 60.29 7.61
N GLY A 208 -7.40 61.18 8.20
CA GLY A 208 -7.40 62.61 7.90
C GLY A 208 -6.48 62.97 6.72
N LYS A 209 -6.72 64.12 6.08
CA LYS A 209 -5.79 64.65 5.06
C LYS A 209 -4.41 64.93 5.67
N GLY A 210 -3.36 64.46 5.01
CA GLY A 210 -1.97 64.62 5.41
C GLY A 210 -1.47 63.60 6.42
N SER A 211 -2.34 62.71 6.92
CA SER A 211 -1.93 61.65 7.86
C SER A 211 -0.97 60.68 7.20
N LYS A 212 -0.07 60.09 7.99
CA LYS A 212 0.72 58.93 7.58
C LYS A 212 0.01 57.66 8.01
N VAL A 213 -0.13 56.71 7.09
CA VAL A 213 -0.90 55.49 7.35
C VAL A 213 -0.01 54.28 7.09
N LYS A 214 0.04 53.38 8.07
CA LYS A 214 0.66 52.07 7.96
C LYS A 214 -0.42 51.00 8.06
N ILE A 215 -0.46 50.10 7.08
CA ILE A 215 -1.38 48.96 7.06
C ILE A 215 -0.53 47.69 6.96
N THR A 216 -0.70 46.81 7.93
CA THR A 216 -0.09 45.48 7.91
C THR A 216 -1.18 44.45 8.03
N GLY A 217 -1.13 43.39 7.24
CA GLY A 217 -2.09 42.31 7.34
C GLY A 217 -1.58 41.00 6.77
N ALA A 218 -2.35 39.95 7.02
CA ALA A 218 -2.12 38.63 6.45
C ALA A 218 -3.44 38.05 5.94
N VAL A 219 -3.39 37.50 4.72
CA VAL A 219 -4.46 36.70 4.08
C VAL A 219 -3.80 35.51 3.39
N SER A 220 -4.43 34.34 3.38
CA SER A 220 -3.94 33.08 2.83
C SER A 220 -4.01 33.01 1.30
N GLU A 221 -3.72 34.13 0.63
CA GLU A 221 -3.87 34.26 -0.81
C GLU A 221 -2.56 34.12 -1.56
N ASN A 222 -2.59 33.80 -2.85
CA ASN A 222 -1.40 33.87 -3.70
C ASN A 222 -0.78 35.28 -3.76
N ILE A 223 0.54 35.36 -3.99
CA ILE A 223 1.29 36.65 -4.00
C ILE A 223 0.68 37.68 -4.96
N LYS A 224 0.15 37.25 -6.12
CA LYS A 224 -0.49 38.15 -7.09
C LYS A 224 -1.76 38.81 -6.52
N VAL A 225 -2.57 38.06 -5.77
CA VAL A 225 -3.78 38.58 -5.15
C VAL A 225 -3.40 39.54 -4.02
N ARG A 226 -2.44 39.16 -3.17
CA ARG A 226 -1.92 40.03 -2.10
C ARG A 226 -1.34 41.35 -2.63
N GLN A 227 -0.62 41.32 -3.75
CA GLN A 227 -0.12 42.52 -4.42
C GLN A 227 -1.27 43.43 -4.91
N LYS A 228 -2.32 42.88 -5.53
CA LYS A 228 -3.52 43.66 -5.90
C LYS A 228 -4.17 44.32 -4.68
N ILE A 229 -4.24 43.61 -3.55
CA ILE A 229 -4.79 44.14 -2.29
C ILE A 229 -3.93 45.31 -1.81
N LYS A 230 -2.60 45.14 -1.75
CA LYS A 230 -1.65 46.19 -1.38
C LYS A 230 -1.82 47.45 -2.25
N GLU A 231 -1.85 47.30 -3.57
CA GLU A 231 -2.04 48.42 -4.51
C GLU A 231 -3.36 49.16 -4.26
N LYS A 232 -4.47 48.42 -4.08
CA LYS A 232 -5.77 49.02 -3.76
C LYS A 232 -5.75 49.82 -2.46
N ILE A 233 -5.06 49.32 -1.43
CA ILE A 233 -4.94 49.99 -0.13
C ILE A 233 -4.17 51.31 -0.30
N GLU A 234 -3.02 51.27 -0.97
CA GLU A 234 -2.19 52.45 -1.19
C GLU A 234 -2.91 53.51 -2.02
N ASP A 235 -3.58 53.12 -3.10
CA ASP A 235 -4.41 54.00 -3.92
C ASP A 235 -5.51 54.66 -3.10
N ARG A 236 -6.19 53.87 -2.25
CA ARG A 236 -7.27 54.37 -1.41
C ARG A 236 -6.79 55.37 -0.36
N ILE A 237 -5.65 55.11 0.28
CA ILE A 237 -5.00 56.04 1.23
C ILE A 237 -4.65 57.36 0.52
N GLN A 238 -4.09 57.29 -0.68
CA GLN A 238 -3.76 58.47 -1.48
C GLN A 238 -5.01 59.27 -1.88
N MET A 239 -6.10 58.59 -2.27
CA MET A 239 -7.39 59.25 -2.59
C MET A 239 -7.99 60.00 -1.40
N LEU A 240 -7.75 59.54 -0.17
CA LEU A 240 -8.16 60.21 1.06
C LEU A 240 -7.25 61.41 1.41
N GLY A 241 -6.20 61.65 0.62
CA GLY A 241 -5.24 62.74 0.82
C GLY A 241 -4.21 62.46 1.91
N ALA A 242 -4.01 61.20 2.28
CA ALA A 242 -2.99 60.74 3.22
C ALA A 242 -1.79 60.13 2.47
N LYS A 243 -0.71 59.84 3.21
CA LYS A 243 0.50 59.21 2.65
C LYS A 243 0.64 57.78 3.19
N PRO A 244 0.70 56.75 2.34
CA PRO A 244 1.09 55.42 2.78
C PRO A 244 2.57 55.45 3.21
N GLU A 245 2.85 55.05 4.45
CA GLU A 245 4.22 54.96 4.99
C GLU A 245 4.78 53.56 4.77
N ASP A 246 4.04 52.53 5.22
CA ASP A 246 4.34 51.11 5.06
C ASP A 246 3.02 50.36 4.76
N THR A 247 2.95 49.62 3.66
CA THR A 247 1.81 48.73 3.36
C THR A 247 2.32 47.35 2.99
N PHE A 248 2.05 46.37 3.84
CA PHE A 248 2.48 44.99 3.61
C PHE A 248 1.34 44.02 3.91
N VAL A 249 1.05 43.15 2.95
CA VAL A 249 0.02 42.11 3.05
C VAL A 249 0.70 40.79 2.73
N ILE A 250 1.03 40.03 3.77
CA ILE A 250 1.77 38.78 3.65
C ILE A 250 0.81 37.58 3.61
N CYS A 251 1.35 36.39 3.34
CA CYS A 251 0.57 35.17 3.40
C CYS A 251 0.20 34.83 4.84
N ALA A 252 -1.07 34.53 5.11
CA ALA A 252 -1.50 34.01 6.41
C ALA A 252 -1.00 32.58 6.63
N TYR A 253 -0.85 31.78 5.57
CA TYR A 253 -0.12 30.52 5.61
C TYR A 253 1.40 30.78 5.69
N LYS A 254 2.08 30.18 6.67
CA LYS A 254 3.53 30.36 6.93
C LYS A 254 3.95 31.83 6.98
N GLN A 255 3.33 32.62 7.87
CA GLN A 255 3.59 34.06 8.00
C GLN A 255 5.08 34.39 8.20
N GLY A 256 5.83 33.57 8.94
CA GLY A 256 7.27 33.76 9.13
C GLY A 256 8.05 33.67 7.82
N TYR A 257 7.78 32.64 7.02
CA TYR A 257 8.40 32.47 5.70
C TYR A 257 8.06 33.64 4.79
N SER A 258 6.78 33.99 4.68
CA SER A 258 6.29 35.08 3.83
C SER A 258 6.91 36.42 4.24
N TRP A 259 6.95 36.74 5.54
CA TRP A 259 7.61 37.95 6.05
C TRP A 259 9.11 37.99 5.72
N ILE A 260 9.83 36.88 5.92
CA ILE A 260 11.27 36.85 5.63
C ILE A 260 11.54 37.03 4.14
N VAL A 261 10.83 36.29 3.29
CA VAL A 261 11.08 36.27 1.83
C VAL A 261 10.57 37.53 1.14
N GLU A 262 9.42 38.07 1.56
CA GLU A 262 8.77 39.18 0.87
C GLU A 262 9.21 40.54 1.44
N GLU A 263 9.54 40.63 2.73
CA GLU A 263 9.84 41.91 3.39
C GLU A 263 11.30 42.03 3.83
N MET A 264 11.85 41.04 4.56
CA MET A 264 13.23 41.14 5.06
C MET A 264 14.28 40.93 3.98
N LEU A 265 14.07 39.99 3.06
CA LEU A 265 15.04 39.64 2.02
C LEU A 265 15.39 40.85 1.11
N PRO A 266 14.44 41.66 0.61
CA PRO A 266 14.77 42.89 -0.10
C PRO A 266 15.65 43.86 0.70
N VAL A 267 15.36 44.04 1.99
CA VAL A 267 16.14 44.91 2.88
C VAL A 267 17.56 44.36 3.09
N MET A 268 17.70 43.05 3.29
CA MET A 268 18.99 42.39 3.42
C MET A 268 19.82 42.47 2.13
N LYS A 269 19.18 42.36 0.97
CA LYS A 269 19.82 42.56 -0.35
C LYS A 269 20.36 43.97 -0.51
N GLU A 270 19.56 44.99 -0.18
CA GLU A 270 19.98 46.39 -0.25
C GLU A 270 21.14 46.68 0.70
N ALA A 271 21.07 46.14 1.93
CA ALA A 271 22.14 46.26 2.90
C ALA A 271 23.40 45.44 2.55
N GLN A 272 23.28 44.48 1.60
CA GLN A 272 24.30 43.51 1.21
C GLN A 272 24.76 42.65 2.41
N ALA A 273 23.81 42.04 3.11
CA ALA A 273 24.11 41.13 4.21
C ALA A 273 24.91 39.91 3.70
N ASP A 274 25.99 39.55 4.42
CA ASP A 274 26.82 38.36 4.19
C ASP A 274 26.49 37.21 5.16
N GLN A 275 25.64 37.46 6.15
CA GLN A 275 25.12 36.48 7.10
C GLN A 275 23.71 36.89 7.56
N VAL A 276 22.86 35.89 7.85
CA VAL A 276 21.50 36.09 8.35
C VAL A 276 21.33 35.32 9.65
N GLU A 277 20.86 35.98 10.71
CA GLU A 277 20.42 35.32 11.94
C GLU A 277 18.90 35.44 12.09
N ILE A 278 18.23 34.30 12.24
CA ILE A 278 16.78 34.22 12.44
C ILE A 278 16.53 33.59 13.80
N TYR A 279 15.93 34.37 14.70
CA TYR A 279 15.51 33.89 16.00
C TYR A 279 14.02 33.54 15.92
N PHE A 280 13.63 32.37 16.43
CA PHE A 280 12.22 31.99 16.60
C PHE A 280 11.92 31.77 18.08
N LYS A 281 10.76 32.22 18.56
CA LYS A 281 10.32 31.98 19.93
C LYS A 281 9.79 30.54 20.04
N PRO A 282 10.24 29.70 20.99
CA PRO A 282 9.70 28.36 21.13
C PRO A 282 8.18 28.38 21.36
N PHE A 283 7.43 27.53 20.66
CA PHE A 283 5.97 27.50 20.73
C PHE A 283 5.52 26.59 21.87
N LEU A 284 5.30 27.18 23.05
CA LEU A 284 4.99 26.46 24.28
C LEU A 284 3.78 27.08 24.99
N PRO A 285 2.98 26.27 25.70
CA PRO A 285 1.94 26.78 26.60
C PRO A 285 2.49 27.78 27.62
N GLU A 286 1.64 28.71 28.07
CA GLU A 286 2.03 29.71 29.06
C GLU A 286 2.55 29.03 30.35
N GLY A 287 3.75 29.41 30.76
CA GLY A 287 4.41 28.87 31.95
C GLY A 287 5.22 27.58 31.73
N GLN A 288 5.21 27.01 30.52
CA GLN A 288 6.04 25.85 30.17
C GLN A 288 7.37 26.29 29.54
N THR A 289 8.47 25.68 29.99
CA THR A 289 9.83 25.92 29.45
C THR A 289 10.48 24.67 28.88
N ASP A 290 9.98 23.48 29.26
CA ASP A 290 10.55 22.20 28.85
C ASP A 290 10.01 21.76 27.48
N TRP A 291 10.93 21.32 26.61
CA TRP A 291 10.60 20.80 25.30
C TRP A 291 10.32 19.29 25.41
N LEU A 292 9.10 18.89 25.04
CA LEU A 292 8.72 17.48 25.03
C LEU A 292 9.31 16.80 23.79
N ASP A 293 10.23 15.86 23.98
CA ASP A 293 10.92 15.12 22.92
C ASP A 293 10.64 13.61 23.06
N GLU A 294 9.54 13.17 22.43
CA GLU A 294 9.10 11.76 22.38
C GLU A 294 9.79 10.98 21.25
N ASN A 295 9.70 9.65 21.21
CA ASN A 295 10.32 8.87 20.12
C ASN A 295 9.45 8.94 18.86
N GLY A 296 10.02 9.41 17.74
CA GLY A 296 9.34 9.50 16.43
C GLY A 296 9.87 8.56 15.35
N ALA A 297 10.60 7.49 15.71
CA ALA A 297 11.12 6.52 14.75
C ALA A 297 10.01 5.69 14.06
N THR A 298 8.83 5.56 14.65
CA THR A 298 7.70 4.82 14.09
C THR A 298 6.40 5.58 14.35
N PRO A 299 5.34 5.37 13.55
CA PRO A 299 4.02 5.95 13.82
C PRO A 299 3.51 5.60 15.23
N SER A 300 2.79 6.53 15.86
CA SER A 300 2.24 6.38 17.21
C SER A 300 0.76 6.70 17.27
N TYR A 301 -0.09 5.69 17.47
CA TYR A 301 -1.56 5.83 17.50
C TYR A 301 -2.13 6.06 18.92
N HIS A 302 -1.36 6.68 19.81
CA HIS A 302 -1.76 6.91 21.21
C HIS A 302 -2.87 7.97 21.40
N ASN A 303 -3.35 8.61 20.33
CA ASN A 303 -4.34 9.69 20.37
C ASN A 303 -5.80 9.22 20.55
N LEU A 304 -6.12 7.96 20.25
CA LEU A 304 -7.49 7.42 20.19
C LEU A 304 -8.24 7.40 21.53
N ASN A 305 -7.53 7.46 22.65
CA ASN A 305 -8.09 7.50 24.01
C ASN A 305 -7.53 8.66 24.83
N ALA A 306 -7.03 9.71 24.16
CA ALA A 306 -6.49 10.87 24.85
C ALA A 306 -7.57 11.57 25.69
N ASP A 307 -7.24 11.87 26.95
CA ASP A 307 -8.05 12.68 27.89
C ASP A 307 -7.19 13.81 28.44
N THR A 308 -6.70 14.65 27.52
CA THR A 308 -5.78 15.76 27.79
C THR A 308 -6.21 17.00 27.01
N PRO A 309 -7.35 17.65 27.37
CA PRO A 309 -7.92 18.78 26.63
C PRO A 309 -6.99 19.99 26.49
N ASP A 310 -6.06 20.18 27.43
CA ASP A 310 -5.12 21.31 27.41
C ASP A 310 -3.78 20.98 26.75
N LYS A 311 -3.58 19.74 26.28
CA LYS A 311 -2.34 19.34 25.58
C LYS A 311 -2.30 20.01 24.21
N TRP A 312 -1.20 20.67 23.89
CA TRP A 312 -0.93 21.18 22.55
C TRP A 312 -0.33 20.06 21.68
N TYR A 313 -0.82 19.92 20.44
CA TYR A 313 -0.21 19.01 19.46
C TYR A 313 0.99 19.63 18.74
N ASP A 314 1.01 20.95 18.65
CA ASP A 314 2.10 21.72 18.08
C ASP A 314 3.44 21.42 18.76
N LEU A 315 4.51 21.31 17.95
CA LEU A 315 5.85 21.09 18.48
C LEU A 315 6.46 22.39 19.03
N PRO A 316 7.37 22.31 20.03
CA PRO A 316 8.13 23.48 20.50
C PRO A 316 8.86 24.24 19.39
N ILE A 317 9.21 23.54 18.31
CA ILE A 317 9.88 24.09 17.13
C ILE A 317 8.93 24.54 16.04
N ARG A 318 7.62 24.60 16.25
CA ARG A 318 6.64 24.88 15.19
C ARG A 318 7.00 26.08 14.30
N TYR A 319 7.41 27.18 14.90
CA TYR A 319 7.80 28.37 14.14
C TYR A 319 9.09 28.19 13.32
N LEU A 320 9.98 27.27 13.71
CA LEU A 320 11.06 26.84 12.84
C LEU A 320 10.54 25.96 11.69
N GLN A 321 9.51 25.13 11.93
CA GLN A 321 8.90 24.31 10.89
C GLN A 321 8.26 25.16 9.80
N GLU A 322 7.48 26.17 10.19
CA GLU A 322 6.84 27.12 9.28
C GLU A 322 7.83 27.96 8.45
N LEU A 323 9.11 28.00 8.85
CA LEU A 323 10.17 28.66 8.10
C LEU A 323 10.79 27.77 7.02
N TYR A 324 10.55 26.47 7.00
CA TYR A 324 11.11 25.62 5.94
C TYR A 324 10.45 25.95 4.58
N PRO A 325 11.20 26.05 3.45
CA PRO A 325 12.67 25.94 3.27
C PRO A 325 13.38 27.31 3.10
N VAL A 326 13.12 28.31 3.96
CA VAL A 326 13.61 29.70 3.82
C VAL A 326 15.13 29.82 3.63
N GLU A 327 15.91 28.89 4.20
CA GLU A 327 17.37 28.89 4.03
C GLU A 327 17.76 28.85 2.54
N ASP A 328 17.16 27.96 1.76
CA ASP A 328 17.50 27.79 0.34
C ASP A 328 17.24 29.07 -0.44
N ILE A 329 16.14 29.74 -0.12
CA ILE A 329 15.77 31.02 -0.74
C ILE A 329 16.80 32.09 -0.37
N LEU A 330 17.17 32.22 0.91
CA LEU A 330 18.14 33.21 1.36
C LEU A 330 19.54 32.97 0.77
N VAL A 331 20.02 31.72 0.77
CA VAL A 331 21.31 31.32 0.20
C VAL A 331 21.38 31.70 -1.28
N LYS A 332 20.36 31.31 -2.05
CA LYS A 332 20.28 31.59 -3.49
C LYS A 332 20.22 33.09 -3.77
N GLU A 333 19.36 33.81 -3.05
CA GLU A 333 19.03 35.20 -3.37
C GLU A 333 20.03 36.22 -2.82
N LEU A 334 20.74 35.90 -1.72
CA LEU A 334 21.82 36.74 -1.17
C LEU A 334 23.21 36.32 -1.68
N GLY A 335 23.36 35.11 -2.23
CA GLY A 335 24.65 34.58 -2.68
C GLY A 335 25.62 34.31 -1.52
N ILE A 336 25.09 33.85 -0.39
CA ILE A 336 25.84 33.52 0.83
C ILE A 336 25.97 32.01 1.00
N GLU A 337 26.95 31.57 1.80
CA GLU A 337 27.10 30.15 2.13
C GLU A 337 25.98 29.67 3.08
N ARG A 338 25.63 28.39 3.01
CA ARG A 338 24.53 27.79 3.77
C ARG A 338 24.70 27.91 5.29
N ASP A 339 25.94 27.80 5.77
CA ASP A 339 26.29 27.97 7.19
C ASP A 339 26.14 29.42 7.69
N LYS A 340 25.91 30.38 6.79
CA LYS A 340 25.64 31.80 7.11
C LYS A 340 24.18 32.12 7.34
N VAL A 341 23.26 31.17 7.17
CA VAL A 341 21.89 31.30 7.67
C VAL A 341 21.83 30.60 9.01
N ILE A 342 21.57 31.31 10.11
CA ILE A 342 21.67 30.73 11.46
C ILE A 342 20.32 30.86 12.16
N PHE A 343 19.75 29.72 12.57
CA PHE A 343 18.56 29.66 13.41
C PHE A 343 18.93 29.64 14.89
N LYS A 344 18.21 30.42 15.71
CA LYS A 344 18.40 30.49 17.16
C LYS A 344 17.06 30.53 17.88
N ALA A 345 16.98 29.99 19.09
CA ALA A 345 15.82 30.21 19.94
C ALA A 345 15.83 31.65 20.48
N TYR A 346 14.69 32.33 20.45
CA TYR A 346 14.54 33.65 21.05
C TYR A 346 14.26 33.52 22.56
N GLU A 347 15.18 34.03 23.38
CA GLU A 347 15.09 34.03 24.86
C GLU A 347 14.72 35.41 25.44
N GLY A 348 14.41 36.39 24.58
CA GLY A 348 14.03 37.72 25.02
C GLY A 348 12.63 37.78 25.64
N LYS A 349 12.31 38.91 26.27
CA LYS A 349 11.03 39.13 26.96
C LYS A 349 9.96 39.74 26.06
N GLU A 350 10.32 40.17 24.85
CA GLU A 350 9.37 40.81 23.94
C GLU A 350 8.37 39.78 23.43
N ASP A 351 7.16 40.27 23.17
CA ASP A 351 6.07 39.45 22.66
C ASP A 351 6.14 39.41 21.13
N ILE A 352 7.16 38.72 20.62
CA ILE A 352 7.43 38.51 19.21
C ILE A 352 7.48 37.01 18.90
N THR A 353 7.30 36.67 17.62
CA THR A 353 7.50 35.30 17.12
C THR A 353 8.88 35.14 16.51
N TYR A 354 9.29 36.10 15.67
CA TYR A 354 10.55 36.09 14.95
C TYR A 354 11.34 37.39 15.16
N LEU A 355 12.66 37.28 15.19
CA LEU A 355 13.61 38.39 15.05
C LEU A 355 14.61 38.02 13.96
N CYS A 356 14.68 38.82 12.90
CA CYS A 356 15.58 38.59 11.77
C CYS A 356 16.65 39.68 11.74
N LYS A 357 17.92 39.28 11.57
CA LYS A 357 19.07 40.18 11.50
C LYS A 357 19.90 39.87 10.26
N GLY A 358 20.03 40.86 9.38
CA GLY A 358 21.06 40.87 8.35
C GLY A 358 22.36 41.40 8.94
N ILE A 359 23.45 40.68 8.72
CA ILE A 359 24.79 41.01 9.19
C ILE A 359 25.67 41.27 7.97
N LYS A 360 26.52 42.28 8.06
CA LYS A 360 27.58 42.59 7.10
C LYS A 360 28.84 42.96 7.85
N ASP A 361 29.97 42.36 7.49
CA ASP A 361 31.26 42.62 8.13
C ASP A 361 31.18 42.52 9.68
N GLU A 362 30.51 41.48 10.19
CA GLU A 362 30.26 41.20 11.62
C GLU A 362 29.39 42.24 12.36
N LYS A 363 28.68 43.12 11.64
CA LYS A 363 27.76 44.10 12.22
C LYS A 363 26.35 43.93 11.69
N VAL A 364 25.36 44.10 12.56
CA VAL A 364 23.95 44.15 12.16
C VAL A 364 23.75 45.34 11.23
N CYS A 365 23.40 45.07 9.97
CA CYS A 365 23.13 46.09 8.96
C CYS A 365 21.64 46.39 8.81
N CYS A 366 20.79 45.42 9.13
CA CYS A 366 19.33 45.57 9.22
C CYS A 366 18.78 44.56 10.23
N GLU A 367 17.72 44.93 10.93
CA GLU A 367 16.99 44.04 11.83
C GLU A 367 15.52 44.44 11.89
N ASP A 368 14.65 43.44 12.07
CA ASP A 368 13.23 43.66 12.31
C ASP A 368 12.62 42.45 13.06
N THR A 369 11.43 42.65 13.62
CA THR A 369 10.68 41.65 14.39
C THR A 369 9.30 41.42 13.82
N TYR A 370 8.80 40.19 13.95
CA TYR A 370 7.46 39.82 13.51
C TYR A 370 6.73 38.99 14.56
N LYS A 371 5.43 39.21 14.70
CA LYS A 371 4.55 38.43 15.57
C LYS A 371 3.50 37.74 14.72
N ALA A 372 3.65 36.42 14.57
CA ALA A 372 2.70 35.58 13.86
C ALA A 372 1.40 35.43 14.65
N VAL A 373 0.28 35.34 13.92
CA VAL A 373 -1.06 35.25 14.48
C VAL A 373 -1.66 33.88 14.17
N TRP A 374 -2.28 33.28 15.17
CA TRP A 374 -2.93 31.97 15.10
C TRP A 374 -4.30 32.01 15.78
N SER A 375 -5.15 31.02 15.47
CA SER A 375 -6.39 30.76 16.22
C SER A 375 -6.24 29.51 17.07
N GLU A 376 -6.73 29.51 18.32
CA GLU A 376 -6.73 28.30 19.18
C GLU A 376 -8.04 27.56 19.02
N ARG A 377 -7.95 26.23 18.83
CA ARG A 377 -9.12 25.35 18.72
C ARG A 377 -8.82 23.94 19.19
N PRO A 378 -9.84 23.13 19.56
CA PRO A 378 -9.62 21.71 19.76
C PRO A 378 -9.11 21.06 18.46
N TYR A 379 -8.34 19.99 18.58
CA TYR A 379 -7.95 19.16 17.42
C TYR A 379 -9.18 18.59 16.69
N MET A 380 -10.23 18.27 17.45
CA MET A 380 -11.49 17.75 16.90
C MET A 380 -12.68 18.25 17.72
N ASP A 381 -13.66 18.87 17.07
CA ASP A 381 -14.72 19.62 17.75
C ASP A 381 -15.60 18.75 18.65
N GLU A 382 -15.95 17.53 18.21
CA GLU A 382 -16.76 16.61 19.02
C GLU A 382 -15.96 15.85 20.08
N TYR A 383 -14.62 15.92 20.02
CA TYR A 383 -13.71 15.24 20.95
C TYR A 383 -12.68 16.22 21.52
N PRO A 384 -13.11 17.32 22.19
CA PRO A 384 -12.20 18.37 22.64
C PRO A 384 -11.18 17.90 23.68
N GLN A 385 -11.42 16.75 24.32
CA GLN A 385 -10.47 16.14 25.24
C GLN A 385 -9.20 15.57 24.57
N MET A 386 -9.15 15.52 23.23
CA MET A 386 -7.96 15.08 22.50
C MET A 386 -6.81 16.10 22.50
N GLY A 387 -7.07 17.36 22.86
CA GLY A 387 -6.06 18.42 22.89
C GLY A 387 -6.37 19.57 21.93
N LYS A 388 -5.42 20.49 21.80
CA LYS A 388 -5.53 21.75 21.05
C LYS A 388 -4.51 21.85 19.92
N VAL A 389 -4.88 22.63 18.92
CA VAL A 389 -4.07 23.00 17.75
C VAL A 389 -4.21 24.50 17.51
N HIS A 390 -3.23 25.08 16.82
CA HIS A 390 -3.17 26.53 16.68
C HIS A 390 -2.92 27.01 15.23
N PRO A 391 -3.72 26.63 14.22
CA PRO A 391 -3.48 27.00 12.83
C PRO A 391 -3.23 28.51 12.65
N ALA A 392 -2.42 28.88 11.67
CA ALA A 392 -2.19 30.28 11.35
C ALA A 392 -3.49 30.94 10.88
N THR A 393 -3.73 32.20 11.28
CA THR A 393 -4.94 32.95 10.93
C THR A 393 -4.59 34.31 10.35
N GLY A 394 -5.49 34.88 9.55
CA GLY A 394 -5.33 36.19 8.98
C GLY A 394 -5.50 37.30 10.02
N TYR A 395 -5.06 38.51 9.66
CA TYR A 395 -5.31 39.70 10.48
C TYR A 395 -5.18 40.97 9.65
N VAL A 396 -5.76 42.05 10.17
CA VAL A 396 -5.57 43.41 9.69
C VAL A 396 -5.21 44.32 10.85
N LYS A 397 -4.17 45.12 10.66
CA LYS A 397 -3.69 46.11 11.62
C LYS A 397 -3.44 47.43 10.91
N ALA A 398 -3.92 48.52 11.50
CA ALA A 398 -3.74 49.87 11.00
C ALA A 398 -3.17 50.81 12.06
N GLU A 399 -2.16 51.58 11.65
CA GLU A 399 -1.56 52.66 12.43
C GLU A 399 -1.69 53.98 11.66
N ILE A 400 -2.14 55.04 12.34
CA ILE A 400 -2.24 56.39 11.78
C ILE A 400 -1.39 57.31 12.63
N ASP A 401 -0.46 58.04 11.97
CA ASP A 401 0.50 58.94 12.62
C ASP A 401 1.29 58.29 13.77
N GLY A 402 1.59 56.99 13.64
CA GLY A 402 2.33 56.19 14.62
C GLY A 402 1.50 55.65 15.79
N GLN A 403 0.17 55.81 15.79
CA GLN A 403 -0.72 55.23 16.78
C GLN A 403 -1.55 54.08 16.17
N GLU A 404 -1.59 52.93 16.84
CA GLU A 404 -2.49 51.84 16.48
C GLU A 404 -3.96 52.28 16.66
N VAL A 405 -4.71 52.27 15.56
CA VAL A 405 -6.13 52.67 15.52
C VAL A 405 -7.06 51.48 15.31
N PHE A 406 -6.54 50.35 14.83
CA PHE A 406 -7.34 49.15 14.56
C PHE A 406 -6.47 47.89 14.52
N TYR A 407 -6.96 46.82 15.14
CA TYR A 407 -6.43 45.47 15.03
C TYR A 407 -7.59 44.47 15.10
N GLN A 408 -7.66 43.53 14.16
CA GLN A 408 -8.61 42.41 14.21
C GLN A 408 -8.06 41.22 13.43
N THR A 409 -8.32 40.01 13.92
CA THR A 409 -8.08 38.77 13.17
C THR A 409 -9.12 38.59 12.06
N VAL A 410 -8.73 37.90 11.00
CA VAL A 410 -9.55 37.57 9.83
C VAL A 410 -9.47 36.06 9.65
N CYS A 411 -10.61 35.38 9.76
CA CYS A 411 -10.72 33.96 9.50
C CYS A 411 -10.27 33.69 8.06
N THR A 412 -9.36 32.75 7.85
CA THR A 412 -8.89 32.38 6.51
C THR A 412 -9.92 31.51 5.79
N ASP A 413 -9.79 31.40 4.46
CA ASP A 413 -10.63 30.51 3.67
C ASP A 413 -10.51 29.04 4.14
N MET A 414 -9.29 28.60 4.49
CA MET A 414 -9.04 27.28 5.09
C MET A 414 -9.77 27.09 6.43
N GLU A 415 -9.79 28.10 7.30
CA GLU A 415 -10.50 28.02 8.59
C GLU A 415 -12.02 27.90 8.39
N GLU A 416 -12.60 28.64 7.44
CA GLU A 416 -14.03 28.55 7.10
C GLU A 416 -14.40 27.17 6.55
N ILE A 417 -13.57 26.59 5.67
CA ILE A 417 -13.77 25.23 5.14
C ILE A 417 -13.65 24.20 6.27
N TRP A 418 -12.63 24.33 7.12
CA TRP A 418 -12.40 23.42 8.25
C TRP A 418 -13.56 23.43 9.25
N ASP A 419 -14.09 24.61 9.56
CA ASP A 419 -15.23 24.79 10.45
C ASP A 419 -16.47 24.04 9.94
N VAL A 420 -16.77 24.13 8.65
CA VAL A 420 -17.86 23.34 8.05
C VAL A 420 -17.57 21.84 8.13
N TYR A 421 -16.34 21.43 7.83
CA TYR A 421 -15.95 20.02 7.86
C TYR A 421 -16.15 19.40 9.25
N GLN A 422 -15.68 20.06 10.31
CA GLN A 422 -15.78 19.60 11.69
C GLN A 422 -17.22 19.69 12.25
N LYS A 423 -17.91 20.82 12.02
CA LYS A 423 -19.20 21.11 12.69
C LYS A 423 -20.40 20.50 11.99
N GLU A 424 -20.32 20.28 10.68
CA GLU A 424 -21.43 19.81 9.87
C GLU A 424 -21.15 18.46 9.22
N VAL A 425 -20.06 18.35 8.44
CA VAL A 425 -19.82 17.20 7.56
C VAL A 425 -19.57 15.91 8.31
N LEU A 426 -18.61 15.90 9.24
CA LEU A 426 -18.29 14.72 10.05
C LEU A 426 -19.49 14.26 10.90
N PRO A 427 -20.19 15.16 11.64
CA PRO A 427 -21.42 14.81 12.35
C PRO A 427 -22.56 14.31 11.45
N ASP A 428 -22.74 14.88 10.25
CA ASP A 428 -23.73 14.41 9.27
C ASP A 428 -23.43 12.98 8.82
N CYS A 429 -22.17 12.69 8.50
CA CYS A 429 -21.76 11.36 8.11
C CYS A 429 -21.95 10.35 9.25
N ARG A 430 -21.60 10.71 10.50
CA ARG A 430 -21.89 9.87 11.68
C ARG A 430 -23.38 9.61 11.83
N ARG A 431 -24.23 10.64 11.71
CA ARG A 431 -25.70 10.48 11.78
C ARG A 431 -26.20 9.50 10.73
N TYR A 432 -25.72 9.60 9.50
CA TYR A 432 -26.05 8.63 8.45
C TYR A 432 -25.66 7.20 8.84
N ILE A 433 -24.46 6.98 9.39
CA ILE A 433 -24.02 5.66 9.87
C ILE A 433 -24.94 5.15 10.99
N GLU A 434 -25.27 6.00 11.96
CA GLU A 434 -26.18 5.64 13.07
C GLU A 434 -27.59 5.30 12.58
N GLU A 435 -28.12 6.05 11.61
CA GLU A 435 -29.43 5.78 11.01
C GLU A 435 -29.43 4.46 10.22
N LYS A 436 -28.41 4.24 9.38
CA LYS A 436 -28.26 3.03 8.56
C LYS A 436 -28.13 1.78 9.41
N THR A 437 -27.36 1.85 10.49
CA THR A 437 -27.06 0.70 11.35
C THR A 437 -28.03 0.51 12.52
N GLY A 438 -29.03 1.40 12.66
CA GLY A 438 -29.89 1.44 13.85
C GLY A 438 -29.11 1.68 15.15
N GLY A 439 -27.98 2.38 15.06
CA GLY A 439 -27.09 2.76 16.16
C GLY A 439 -26.13 1.65 16.64
N LYS A 440 -26.05 0.52 15.94
CA LYS A 440 -25.15 -0.60 16.28
C LYS A 440 -24.01 -0.71 15.28
N ILE A 441 -22.78 -0.50 15.73
CA ILE A 441 -21.58 -0.56 14.90
C ILE A 441 -20.67 -1.72 15.34
N SER A 442 -19.91 -2.27 14.39
CA SER A 442 -18.86 -3.27 14.61
C SER A 442 -17.88 -3.25 13.43
N ALA A 443 -16.70 -3.84 13.59
CA ALA A 443 -15.71 -3.93 12.50
C ALA A 443 -16.28 -4.63 11.24
N ASP A 444 -17.04 -5.72 11.41
CA ASP A 444 -17.64 -6.49 10.32
C ASP A 444 -18.74 -5.77 9.53
N LEU A 445 -19.22 -4.62 10.02
CA LEU A 445 -20.22 -3.80 9.31
C LEU A 445 -19.57 -2.76 8.38
N GLN A 446 -18.24 -2.68 8.37
CA GLN A 446 -17.51 -1.83 7.45
C GLN A 446 -17.46 -2.44 6.04
N PRO A 447 -17.52 -1.63 4.98
CA PRO A 447 -17.62 -0.17 5.00
C PRO A 447 -19.06 0.33 5.20
N PHE A 448 -19.22 1.47 5.89
CA PHE A 448 -20.55 2.06 6.12
C PHE A 448 -21.06 2.87 4.93
N PHE A 449 -20.15 3.49 4.18
CA PHE A 449 -20.42 4.23 2.95
C PHE A 449 -19.43 3.83 1.84
N HIS A 450 -19.76 4.16 0.60
CA HIS A 450 -18.86 3.91 -0.53
C HIS A 450 -17.78 4.99 -0.57
N GLU A 451 -18.21 6.25 -0.63
CA GLU A 451 -17.34 7.40 -0.73
C GLU A 451 -17.99 8.62 -0.03
N LEU A 452 -17.20 9.31 0.79
CA LEU A 452 -17.43 10.67 1.26
C LEU A 452 -16.50 11.59 0.45
N ARG A 453 -17.03 12.17 -0.63
CA ARG A 453 -16.30 13.10 -1.50
C ARG A 453 -16.36 14.51 -0.95
N LEU A 454 -15.20 15.12 -0.78
CA LEU A 454 -14.98 16.45 -0.23
C LEU A 454 -14.38 17.32 -1.35
N ASP A 455 -15.24 17.92 -2.16
CA ASP A 455 -14.89 18.68 -3.36
C ASP A 455 -14.75 20.17 -3.00
N VAL A 456 -13.53 20.68 -2.95
CA VAL A 456 -13.18 22.02 -2.46
C VAL A 456 -12.62 22.84 -3.61
N THR A 457 -13.07 24.07 -3.75
CA THR A 457 -12.44 25.09 -4.60
C THR A 457 -12.07 26.28 -3.72
N ALA A 458 -10.81 26.69 -3.69
CA ALA A 458 -10.33 27.79 -2.85
C ALA A 458 -9.20 28.60 -3.50
N SER A 459 -9.04 29.85 -3.05
CA SER A 459 -8.00 30.78 -3.53
C SER A 459 -6.83 30.81 -2.55
N GLU A 460 -5.85 29.96 -2.77
CA GLU A 460 -4.81 29.67 -1.77
C GLU A 460 -3.43 29.50 -2.44
N PRO A 461 -2.31 29.70 -1.71
CA PRO A 461 -0.99 29.41 -2.25
C PRO A 461 -0.84 27.93 -2.60
N ASP A 462 -0.34 27.67 -3.80
CA ASP A 462 0.11 26.36 -4.27
C ASP A 462 1.22 26.55 -5.32
N TYR A 463 2.49 26.46 -4.90
CA TYR A 463 3.61 26.65 -5.83
C TYR A 463 4.91 25.96 -5.36
N ALA A 464 5.66 25.46 -6.34
CA ALA A 464 7.00 24.94 -6.11
C ALA A 464 7.97 26.07 -5.73
N THR A 465 8.81 25.82 -4.72
CA THR A 465 9.81 26.80 -4.24
C THR A 465 11.01 26.93 -5.18
N GLY A 466 11.25 25.91 -6.02
CA GLY A 466 12.45 25.76 -6.82
C GLY A 466 13.66 25.27 -6.02
N SER A 467 13.44 24.74 -4.82
CA SER A 467 14.41 23.97 -4.02
C SER A 467 13.94 22.52 -3.93
N ARG A 468 14.77 21.57 -4.40
CA ARG A 468 14.44 20.13 -4.44
C ARG A 468 13.01 19.90 -4.98
N GLU A 469 12.19 19.12 -4.26
CA GLU A 469 10.76 18.91 -4.52
C GLU A 469 9.86 19.77 -3.59
N ASP A 470 10.42 20.77 -2.89
CA ASP A 470 9.69 21.51 -1.85
C ASP A 470 8.61 22.44 -2.41
N LEU A 471 7.44 22.40 -1.75
CA LEU A 471 6.21 23.11 -2.11
C LEU A 471 5.79 24.08 -1.00
N ILE A 472 5.17 25.20 -1.38
CA ILE A 472 4.34 26.00 -0.47
C ILE A 472 2.89 25.84 -0.91
N SER A 473 2.15 24.97 -0.21
CA SER A 473 0.75 24.71 -0.51
C SER A 473 -0.09 24.54 0.75
N SER A 474 -1.03 25.47 0.98
CA SER A 474 -2.07 25.26 2.00
C SER A 474 -3.13 24.27 1.51
N LEU A 475 -3.25 24.09 0.19
CA LEU A 475 -4.20 23.15 -0.41
C LEU A 475 -3.77 21.69 -0.22
N ASP A 476 -2.49 21.37 -0.43
CA ASP A 476 -1.93 20.03 -0.14
C ASP A 476 -2.03 19.74 1.37
N ALA A 477 -1.70 20.71 2.23
CA ALA A 477 -1.86 20.58 3.68
C ALA A 477 -3.33 20.32 4.10
N LEU A 478 -4.30 21.03 3.48
CA LEU A 478 -5.73 20.81 3.74
C LEU A 478 -6.19 19.43 3.25
N HIS A 479 -5.70 18.97 2.10
CA HIS A 479 -5.98 17.63 1.58
C HIS A 479 -5.59 16.56 2.61
N GLU A 480 -4.39 16.69 3.17
CA GLU A 480 -3.87 15.80 4.21
C GLU A 480 -4.69 15.88 5.51
N ASP A 481 -4.98 17.10 5.99
CA ASP A 481 -5.82 17.34 7.18
C ASP A 481 -7.20 16.69 7.04
N MET A 482 -7.91 16.92 5.93
CA MET A 482 -9.25 16.36 5.71
C MET A 482 -9.24 14.83 5.74
N TYR A 483 -8.24 14.19 5.12
CA TYR A 483 -8.16 12.74 5.10
C TYR A 483 -7.88 12.14 6.48
N PHE A 484 -6.78 12.55 7.13
CA PHE A 484 -6.36 11.93 8.38
C PHE A 484 -7.28 12.27 9.55
N VAL A 485 -7.76 13.51 9.66
CA VAL A 485 -8.70 13.89 10.72
C VAL A 485 -10.05 13.20 10.52
N GLY A 486 -10.49 13.04 9.27
CA GLY A 486 -11.66 12.22 8.95
C GLY A 486 -11.50 10.76 9.38
N SER A 487 -10.35 10.16 9.09
CA SER A 487 -10.01 8.80 9.54
C SER A 487 -10.03 8.70 11.08
N ASP A 488 -9.36 9.62 11.77
CA ASP A 488 -9.28 9.64 13.22
C ASP A 488 -10.63 9.89 13.88
N TYR A 489 -11.52 10.68 13.25
CA TYR A 489 -12.89 10.89 13.70
C TYR A 489 -13.67 9.58 13.79
N PHE A 490 -13.62 8.73 12.75
CA PHE A 490 -14.34 7.45 12.74
C PHE A 490 -13.71 6.42 13.67
N LYS A 491 -12.38 6.37 13.78
CA LYS A 491 -11.70 5.51 14.76
C LYS A 491 -12.13 5.85 16.19
N ASN A 492 -12.13 7.14 16.54
CA ASN A 492 -12.58 7.61 17.86
C ASN A 492 -14.06 7.33 18.10
N TYR A 493 -14.91 7.52 17.08
CA TYR A 493 -16.33 7.16 17.15
C TYR A 493 -16.51 5.68 17.49
N GLY A 494 -15.80 4.81 16.77
CA GLY A 494 -15.80 3.36 17.01
C GLY A 494 -15.40 2.98 18.43
N VAL A 495 -14.25 3.48 18.87
CA VAL A 495 -13.69 3.16 20.19
C VAL A 495 -14.64 3.61 21.30
N LYS A 496 -15.18 4.83 21.22
CA LYS A 496 -16.10 5.36 22.24
C LYS A 496 -17.46 4.68 22.26
N LYS A 497 -17.99 4.31 21.10
CA LYS A 497 -19.37 3.80 20.97
C LYS A 497 -19.44 2.29 21.16
N ALA A 498 -18.42 1.55 20.73
CA ALA A 498 -18.47 0.09 20.67
C ALA A 498 -17.13 -0.61 21.00
N ASP A 499 -16.11 0.10 21.49
CA ASP A 499 -14.79 -0.45 21.83
C ASP A 499 -14.11 -1.18 20.65
N VAL A 500 -14.31 -0.65 19.43
CA VAL A 500 -13.73 -1.17 18.19
C VAL A 500 -13.13 -0.04 17.37
N MET A 501 -11.98 -0.26 16.73
CA MET A 501 -11.43 0.70 15.78
C MET A 501 -12.17 0.59 14.45
N LEU A 502 -12.76 1.70 13.98
CA LEU A 502 -13.33 1.81 12.64
C LEU A 502 -12.33 2.45 11.69
N ASP A 503 -11.49 1.62 11.07
CA ASP A 503 -10.39 2.02 10.17
C ASP A 503 -10.66 1.74 8.68
N ALA A 504 -11.88 1.34 8.33
CA ALA A 504 -12.36 1.17 6.95
C ALA A 504 -13.80 1.68 6.77
N PRO A 505 -14.15 2.91 7.23
CA PRO A 505 -15.54 3.38 7.20
C PRO A 505 -16.12 3.52 5.77
N GLY A 506 -15.23 3.60 4.77
CA GLY A 506 -15.50 3.96 3.37
C GLY A 506 -14.45 4.97 2.90
N LEU A 507 -14.37 5.23 1.59
CA LEU A 507 -13.36 6.16 1.06
C LEU A 507 -13.68 7.61 1.48
N ILE A 508 -12.79 8.27 2.20
CA ILE A 508 -12.85 9.71 2.45
C ILE A 508 -11.98 10.38 1.39
N LEU A 509 -12.57 11.05 0.42
CA LEU A 509 -11.87 11.55 -0.77
C LEU A 509 -11.89 13.09 -0.86
N PRO A 510 -10.85 13.78 -0.38
CA PRO A 510 -10.64 15.18 -0.72
C PRO A 510 -10.28 15.33 -2.19
N VAL A 511 -10.94 16.25 -2.89
CA VAL A 511 -10.58 16.70 -4.23
C VAL A 511 -10.59 18.22 -4.20
N ILE A 512 -9.41 18.82 -4.32
CA ILE A 512 -9.20 20.23 -4.05
C ILE A 512 -8.72 20.93 -5.33
N HIS A 513 -9.30 22.08 -5.63
CA HIS A 513 -9.06 22.86 -6.84
C HIS A 513 -8.60 24.28 -6.48
N GLU A 514 -7.50 24.73 -7.09
CA GLU A 514 -7.03 26.12 -6.95
C GLU A 514 -7.83 27.06 -7.86
N LYS A 515 -8.46 28.09 -7.29
CA LYS A 515 -9.16 29.12 -8.08
C LYS A 515 -9.34 30.44 -7.31
N GLU A 516 -8.93 31.56 -7.94
CA GLU A 516 -9.14 32.91 -7.39
C GLU A 516 -10.62 33.21 -7.12
N GLY A 517 -10.93 33.61 -5.88
CA GLY A 517 -12.25 34.05 -5.43
C GLY A 517 -12.83 33.23 -4.28
N ARG A 518 -14.15 33.34 -4.08
CA ARG A 518 -14.87 32.75 -2.95
C ARG A 518 -14.70 31.24 -2.87
N PRO A 519 -14.41 30.69 -1.67
CA PRO A 519 -14.35 29.26 -1.47
C PRO A 519 -15.73 28.61 -1.66
N VAL A 520 -15.72 27.44 -2.31
CA VAL A 520 -16.89 26.58 -2.47
C VAL A 520 -16.51 25.20 -1.97
N PHE A 521 -17.29 24.69 -1.01
CA PHE A 521 -17.11 23.34 -0.48
C PHE A 521 -18.36 22.50 -0.77
N LYS A 522 -18.20 21.50 -1.61
CA LYS A 522 -19.25 20.56 -2.00
C LYS A 522 -18.96 19.19 -1.38
N VAL A 523 -19.95 18.67 -0.66
CA VAL A 523 -19.86 17.37 0.00
C VAL A 523 -20.86 16.43 -0.63
N THR A 524 -20.39 15.25 -1.04
CA THR A 524 -21.24 14.18 -1.57
C THR A 524 -20.98 12.90 -0.80
N LEU A 525 -22.01 12.37 -0.14
CA LEU A 525 -21.95 11.03 0.45
C LEU A 525 -22.63 10.04 -0.49
N THR A 526 -21.94 8.95 -0.80
CA THR A 526 -22.45 7.85 -1.59
C THR A 526 -22.39 6.55 -0.80
N GLU A 527 -23.33 5.66 -1.05
CA GLU A 527 -23.31 4.30 -0.50
C GLU A 527 -23.18 3.26 -1.62
N PRO A 528 -22.76 2.03 -1.31
CA PRO A 528 -22.78 0.96 -2.30
C PRO A 528 -24.19 0.75 -2.83
N LEU A 529 -24.34 0.53 -4.14
CA LEU A 529 -25.62 0.27 -4.80
C LEU A 529 -26.38 -0.91 -4.15
N LYS A 530 -25.65 -1.92 -3.65
CA LYS A 530 -26.13 -2.97 -2.74
C LYS A 530 -25.04 -3.33 -1.72
N GLU A 531 -25.42 -3.87 -0.58
CA GLU A 531 -24.48 -4.40 0.43
C GLU A 531 -23.78 -5.68 -0.06
N GLU A 532 -24.51 -6.53 -0.79
CA GLU A 532 -24.02 -7.80 -1.30
C GLU A 532 -24.45 -7.99 -2.76
N ALA A 533 -23.73 -8.86 -3.47
CA ALA A 533 -24.12 -9.25 -4.82
C ALA A 533 -25.49 -9.96 -4.82
N CYS A 534 -26.34 -9.64 -5.80
CA CYS A 534 -27.66 -10.26 -5.90
C CYS A 534 -28.21 -10.27 -7.33
N ILE A 535 -29.18 -11.16 -7.57
CA ILE A 535 -29.97 -11.20 -8.80
C ILE A 535 -31.41 -10.84 -8.45
N VAL A 536 -31.95 -9.87 -9.18
CA VAL A 536 -33.31 -9.37 -9.06
C VAL A 536 -34.08 -9.79 -10.30
N LYS A 537 -35.29 -10.30 -10.09
CA LYS A 537 -36.24 -10.66 -11.15
C LYS A 537 -37.55 -9.94 -10.91
N ASP A 538 -38.06 -9.25 -11.93
CA ASP A 538 -39.33 -8.52 -11.89
C ASP A 538 -39.47 -7.63 -10.62
N GLY A 539 -38.35 -6.99 -10.23
CA GLY A 539 -38.27 -6.11 -9.05
C GLY A 539 -38.10 -6.80 -7.69
N LYS A 540 -37.94 -8.13 -7.63
CA LYS A 540 -37.71 -8.89 -6.39
C LYS A 540 -36.36 -9.58 -6.39
N THR A 541 -35.60 -9.46 -5.31
CA THR A 541 -34.38 -10.25 -5.11
C THR A 541 -34.75 -11.74 -5.04
N VAL A 542 -34.15 -12.52 -5.93
CA VAL A 542 -34.41 -13.96 -6.08
C VAL A 542 -33.20 -14.81 -5.74
N LEU A 543 -31.99 -14.24 -5.84
CA LEU A 543 -30.76 -14.84 -5.34
C LEU A 543 -29.90 -13.77 -4.66
N LEU A 544 -29.23 -14.16 -3.58
CA LEU A 544 -28.33 -13.32 -2.79
C LEU A 544 -26.99 -14.06 -2.62
N GLN A 545 -25.91 -13.31 -2.53
CA GLN A 545 -24.60 -13.80 -2.13
C GLN A 545 -24.70 -14.65 -0.85
N ARG A 546 -23.87 -15.70 -0.79
CA ARG A 546 -23.79 -16.61 0.36
C ARG A 546 -22.41 -16.58 0.98
N LYS A 547 -22.28 -17.14 2.17
CA LYS A 547 -20.98 -17.30 2.82
C LYS A 547 -20.20 -18.44 2.19
N ARG A 548 -18.87 -18.34 2.21
CA ARG A 548 -17.98 -19.32 1.57
C ARG A 548 -18.20 -20.73 2.12
N GLU A 549 -18.45 -20.88 3.42
CA GLU A 549 -18.73 -22.15 4.09
C GLU A 549 -20.05 -22.84 3.67
N GLU A 550 -20.90 -22.17 2.88
CA GLU A 550 -22.16 -22.74 2.37
C GLU A 550 -22.00 -23.50 1.04
N ALA A 551 -20.79 -23.57 0.49
CA ALA A 551 -20.46 -24.38 -0.67
C ALA A 551 -19.04 -24.95 -0.56
N ASP A 552 -18.85 -26.12 -1.14
CA ASP A 552 -17.54 -26.78 -1.22
C ASP A 552 -17.31 -27.31 -2.64
N ALA A 553 -16.04 -27.32 -3.08
CA ALA A 553 -15.62 -27.96 -4.31
C ALA A 553 -14.30 -28.72 -4.10
N TRP A 554 -14.23 -29.97 -4.56
CA TRP A 554 -13.00 -30.75 -4.51
C TRP A 554 -12.90 -31.77 -5.64
N ILE A 555 -11.67 -32.15 -5.98
CA ILE A 555 -11.42 -33.23 -6.95
C ILE A 555 -11.68 -34.58 -6.25
N ARG A 556 -12.74 -35.28 -6.67
CA ARG A 556 -13.04 -36.64 -6.23
C ARG A 556 -12.16 -37.65 -6.96
N ALA A 557 -12.02 -37.47 -8.28
CA ALA A 557 -11.27 -38.38 -9.12
C ALA A 557 -10.63 -37.68 -10.32
N ILE A 558 -9.63 -38.32 -10.90
CA ILE A 558 -9.00 -37.94 -12.15
C ILE A 558 -9.00 -39.17 -13.04
N SER A 559 -9.79 -39.18 -14.10
CA SER A 559 -9.82 -40.29 -15.06
C SER A 559 -9.03 -39.95 -16.32
N TRP A 560 -8.64 -40.98 -17.06
CA TRP A 560 -7.89 -40.87 -18.31
C TRP A 560 -8.78 -41.24 -19.49
N GLU A 561 -8.89 -40.35 -20.47
CA GLU A 561 -9.64 -40.61 -21.69
C GLU A 561 -8.94 -39.93 -22.87
N ASN A 562 -8.67 -40.65 -23.96
CA ASN A 562 -8.02 -40.12 -25.17
C ASN A 562 -6.75 -39.32 -24.88
N ASP A 563 -5.84 -39.90 -24.08
CA ASP A 563 -4.56 -39.31 -23.67
C ASP A 563 -4.67 -38.00 -22.88
N ASN A 564 -5.82 -37.72 -22.25
CA ASN A 564 -6.07 -36.51 -21.48
C ASN A 564 -6.73 -36.78 -20.13
N PHE A 565 -6.50 -35.88 -19.18
CA PHE A 565 -7.17 -35.89 -17.88
C PHE A 565 -8.62 -35.43 -17.97
N THR A 566 -9.49 -36.17 -17.29
CA THR A 566 -10.82 -35.73 -16.91
C THR A 566 -10.87 -35.54 -15.39
N PHE A 567 -11.05 -34.30 -14.94
CA PHE A 567 -11.14 -33.97 -13.51
C PHE A 567 -12.60 -34.03 -13.03
N HIS A 568 -12.88 -34.93 -12.09
CA HIS A 568 -14.19 -35.08 -11.47
C HIS A 568 -14.28 -34.15 -10.26
N ILE A 569 -14.94 -33.01 -10.45
CA ILE A 569 -15.11 -31.97 -9.45
C ILE A 569 -16.45 -32.20 -8.75
N ARG A 570 -16.40 -32.64 -7.49
CA ARG A 570 -17.59 -32.76 -6.66
C ARG A 570 -17.89 -31.44 -5.98
N THR A 571 -19.17 -31.08 -5.96
CA THR A 571 -19.64 -29.83 -5.38
C THR A 571 -20.75 -30.08 -4.36
N ASN A 572 -20.73 -29.33 -3.26
CA ASN A 572 -21.79 -29.30 -2.25
C ASN A 572 -22.41 -27.91 -2.18
N GLY A 573 -23.71 -27.84 -1.84
CA GLY A 573 -24.40 -26.57 -1.70
C GLY A 573 -24.64 -25.80 -3.01
N VAL A 574 -24.59 -26.48 -4.17
CA VAL A 574 -24.79 -25.87 -5.50
C VAL A 574 -26.00 -26.50 -6.20
N GLN A 575 -26.87 -25.67 -6.78
CA GLN A 575 -28.03 -26.17 -7.52
C GLN A 575 -27.62 -26.83 -8.86
N SER A 576 -28.24 -27.97 -9.19
CA SER A 576 -27.89 -28.75 -10.39
C SER A 576 -28.03 -27.98 -11.71
N ASN A 577 -29.05 -27.13 -11.84
CA ASN A 577 -29.26 -26.30 -13.02
C ASN A 577 -28.17 -25.21 -13.18
N VAL A 578 -27.65 -24.68 -12.07
CA VAL A 578 -26.51 -23.76 -12.03
C VAL A 578 -25.24 -24.49 -12.47
N LEU A 579 -24.95 -25.68 -11.91
CA LEU A 579 -23.81 -26.51 -12.33
C LEU A 579 -23.86 -26.84 -13.83
N HIS A 580 -25.03 -27.22 -14.36
CA HIS A 580 -25.22 -27.48 -15.78
C HIS A 580 -24.86 -26.27 -16.64
N THR A 581 -25.29 -25.09 -16.18
CA THR A 581 -25.09 -23.86 -16.93
C THR A 581 -23.65 -23.37 -16.80
N TYR A 582 -23.04 -23.50 -15.63
CA TYR A 582 -21.62 -23.25 -15.39
C TYR A 582 -20.75 -24.10 -16.32
N SER A 583 -21.00 -25.43 -16.41
CA SER A 583 -20.25 -26.33 -17.30
C SER A 583 -20.42 -25.97 -18.79
N THR A 584 -21.61 -25.52 -19.16
CA THR A 584 -21.92 -25.08 -20.53
C THR A 584 -21.16 -23.80 -20.87
N LEU A 585 -21.16 -22.81 -19.96
CA LEU A 585 -20.47 -21.53 -20.13
C LEU A 585 -18.95 -21.71 -20.14
N TRP A 586 -18.44 -22.61 -19.29
CA TRP A 586 -17.04 -23.03 -19.30
C TRP A 586 -16.63 -23.54 -20.69
N SER A 587 -17.42 -24.46 -21.26
CA SER A 587 -17.15 -25.04 -22.58
C SER A 587 -17.22 -24.05 -23.73
N LYS A 588 -17.93 -22.92 -23.53
CA LYS A 588 -17.98 -21.82 -24.49
C LYS A 588 -16.80 -20.84 -24.34
N GLY A 589 -16.00 -20.95 -23.29
CA GLY A 589 -14.94 -19.98 -22.97
C GLY A 589 -15.45 -18.62 -22.50
N VAL A 590 -16.65 -18.59 -21.92
CA VAL A 590 -17.25 -17.34 -21.42
C VAL A 590 -16.78 -17.03 -20.00
N LEU A 591 -16.53 -18.06 -19.19
CA LEU A 591 -16.10 -17.90 -17.79
C LEU A 591 -14.63 -17.49 -17.74
N ALA A 592 -14.29 -16.46 -16.98
CA ALA A 592 -12.92 -15.94 -16.89
C ALA A 592 -11.93 -17.01 -16.38
N GLU A 593 -12.36 -17.87 -15.45
CA GLU A 593 -11.50 -18.92 -14.89
C GLU A 593 -11.09 -20.01 -15.89
N CYS A 594 -11.69 -20.05 -17.09
CA CYS A 594 -11.25 -20.97 -18.15
C CYS A 594 -9.82 -20.67 -18.63
N GLU A 595 -9.36 -19.42 -18.53
CA GLU A 595 -8.00 -18.99 -18.89
C GLU A 595 -6.93 -19.61 -17.99
N SER A 596 -7.31 -19.95 -16.76
CA SER A 596 -6.47 -20.57 -15.76
C SER A 596 -6.15 -22.03 -16.09
N VAL A 597 -7.01 -22.71 -16.85
CA VAL A 597 -6.94 -24.15 -17.13
C VAL A 597 -6.39 -24.43 -18.51
N ALA A 598 -5.50 -25.41 -18.65
CA ALA A 598 -4.96 -25.81 -19.95
C ALA A 598 -6.07 -26.18 -20.94
N ALA A 599 -5.91 -25.76 -22.20
CA ALA A 599 -6.82 -26.08 -23.29
C ALA A 599 -7.02 -27.59 -23.43
N GLY A 600 -8.24 -28.02 -23.80
CA GLY A 600 -8.57 -29.43 -23.95
C GLY A 600 -8.75 -30.22 -22.64
N THR A 601 -8.50 -29.62 -21.47
CA THR A 601 -8.78 -30.26 -20.18
C THR A 601 -10.27 -30.49 -20.02
N LYS A 602 -10.67 -31.73 -19.72
CA LYS A 602 -12.08 -32.08 -19.49
C LYS A 602 -12.40 -32.01 -18.00
N LEU A 603 -13.49 -31.34 -17.65
CA LEU A 603 -14.02 -31.24 -16.28
C LEU A 603 -15.37 -31.95 -16.22
N LEU A 604 -15.61 -32.72 -15.17
CA LEU A 604 -16.90 -33.32 -14.89
C LEU A 604 -17.40 -32.78 -13.55
N PHE A 605 -18.38 -31.90 -13.59
CA PHE A 605 -19.00 -31.34 -12.40
C PHE A 605 -20.07 -32.30 -11.87
N GLU A 606 -19.90 -32.77 -10.64
CA GLU A 606 -20.78 -33.72 -9.97
C GLU A 606 -21.58 -33.01 -8.85
N SER A 607 -22.87 -33.34 -8.74
CA SER A 607 -23.67 -32.95 -7.57
C SER A 607 -23.19 -33.65 -6.29
N GLU A 608 -23.66 -33.19 -5.13
CA GLU A 608 -23.27 -33.68 -3.79
C GLU A 608 -23.31 -35.21 -3.66
N GLN A 609 -24.37 -35.85 -4.20
CA GLN A 609 -24.54 -37.31 -4.17
C GLN A 609 -24.02 -38.02 -5.43
N GLY A 610 -23.44 -37.27 -6.38
CA GLY A 610 -22.91 -37.79 -7.64
C GLY A 610 -23.97 -38.28 -8.64
N GLU A 611 -25.25 -38.05 -8.36
CA GLU A 611 -26.38 -38.52 -9.18
C GLU A 611 -26.47 -37.81 -10.53
N ILE A 612 -25.98 -36.57 -10.61
CA ILE A 612 -26.02 -35.73 -11.80
C ILE A 612 -24.60 -35.26 -12.12
N GLN A 613 -24.24 -35.38 -13.40
CA GLN A 613 -22.92 -35.03 -13.92
C GLN A 613 -23.03 -34.16 -15.17
N TYR A 614 -22.21 -33.11 -15.22
CA TYR A 614 -22.13 -32.23 -16.39
C TYR A 614 -20.68 -32.09 -16.85
N ALA A 615 -20.43 -32.49 -18.09
CA ALA A 615 -19.12 -32.35 -18.70
C ALA A 615 -18.91 -30.91 -19.17
N ALA A 616 -17.68 -30.42 -19.01
CA ALA A 616 -17.15 -29.24 -19.67
C ALA A 616 -15.80 -29.56 -20.32
N LEU A 617 -15.54 -28.95 -21.47
CA LEU A 617 -14.25 -29.03 -22.12
C LEU A 617 -13.63 -27.64 -22.14
N THR A 618 -12.44 -27.46 -21.57
CA THR A 618 -11.75 -26.17 -21.63
C THR A 618 -11.44 -25.84 -23.09
N PRO A 619 -11.88 -24.69 -23.61
CA PRO A 619 -11.73 -24.35 -25.02
C PRO A 619 -10.27 -24.27 -25.47
N GLU A 620 -10.05 -24.56 -26.75
CA GLU A 620 -8.78 -24.31 -27.43
C GLU A 620 -8.47 -22.81 -27.45
N ARG A 621 -7.21 -22.46 -27.19
CA ARG A 621 -6.69 -21.09 -27.27
C ARG A 621 -5.31 -21.08 -27.87
N GLU A 622 -4.99 -20.00 -28.56
CA GLU A 622 -3.66 -19.79 -29.13
C GLU A 622 -2.66 -19.50 -28.01
N GLU A 623 -1.74 -20.43 -27.73
CA GLU A 623 -0.61 -20.16 -26.87
C GLU A 623 0.40 -19.29 -27.62
N LYS A 624 0.64 -18.08 -27.11
CA LYS A 624 1.65 -17.19 -27.66
C LYS A 624 3.03 -17.66 -27.21
N PRO A 625 3.97 -17.93 -28.13
CA PRO A 625 5.31 -18.33 -27.76
C PRO A 625 6.03 -17.17 -27.05
N LYS A 626 6.73 -17.48 -25.96
CA LYS A 626 7.55 -16.50 -25.22
C LYS A 626 8.78 -16.11 -26.03
N THR A 627 8.65 -15.08 -26.87
CA THR A 627 9.67 -14.66 -27.84
C THR A 627 10.01 -13.17 -27.72
N LYS A 628 9.26 -12.41 -26.91
CA LYS A 628 9.46 -10.98 -26.79
C LYS A 628 10.68 -10.70 -25.92
N ARG A 629 11.56 -9.81 -26.38
CA ARG A 629 12.70 -9.34 -25.57
C ARG A 629 12.21 -8.22 -24.65
N ILE A 630 12.65 -8.20 -23.40
CA ILE A 630 12.21 -7.19 -22.44
C ILE A 630 12.64 -5.77 -22.84
N GLU A 631 13.74 -5.65 -23.58
CA GLU A 631 14.26 -4.38 -24.12
C GLU A 631 13.37 -3.79 -25.23
N GLU A 632 12.38 -4.54 -25.72
CA GLU A 632 11.38 -4.10 -26.69
C GLU A 632 10.07 -3.61 -26.04
N ILE A 633 9.98 -3.68 -24.72
CA ILE A 633 8.84 -3.21 -23.93
C ILE A 633 9.16 -1.82 -23.40
N ASP A 634 8.23 -0.89 -23.54
CA ASP A 634 8.33 0.39 -22.84
C ASP A 634 8.01 0.16 -21.35
N LEU A 635 9.03 0.32 -20.50
CA LEU A 635 8.89 0.13 -19.05
C LEU A 635 8.61 1.44 -18.32
N HIS A 636 8.42 2.55 -19.05
CA HIS A 636 8.03 3.84 -18.48
C HIS A 636 8.99 4.30 -17.36
N GLU A 637 10.31 4.13 -17.55
CA GLU A 637 11.32 4.34 -16.49
C GLU A 637 11.34 5.77 -15.90
N HIS A 638 10.72 6.75 -16.56
CA HIS A 638 10.64 8.17 -16.15
C HIS A 638 9.19 8.66 -15.98
N GLU A 639 8.19 7.79 -16.12
CA GLU A 639 6.78 8.16 -16.08
C GLU A 639 6.08 7.46 -14.92
N LEU A 640 5.15 8.17 -14.28
CA LEU A 640 4.33 7.62 -13.22
C LEU A 640 3.38 6.57 -13.83
N ILE A 641 3.54 5.31 -13.40
CA ILE A 641 2.78 4.18 -13.93
C ILE A 641 1.42 4.09 -13.22
N GLY A 642 0.32 4.38 -13.92
CA GLY A 642 -1.03 4.08 -13.44
C GLY A 642 -1.39 2.60 -13.55
N TYR A 643 -2.56 2.20 -13.02
CA TYR A 643 -3.02 0.81 -13.09
C TYR A 643 -3.14 0.29 -14.54
N ASP A 644 -3.66 1.09 -15.46
CA ASP A 644 -3.86 0.67 -16.85
C ASP A 644 -2.51 0.42 -17.56
N THR A 645 -1.56 1.36 -17.44
CA THR A 645 -0.18 1.20 -17.95
C THR A 645 0.51 -0.02 -17.31
N TYR A 646 0.33 -0.23 -16.00
CA TYR A 646 0.82 -1.43 -15.32
C TYR A 646 0.25 -2.71 -15.97
N ARG A 647 -1.06 -2.76 -16.26
CA ARG A 647 -1.68 -3.93 -16.91
C ARG A 647 -1.14 -4.14 -18.32
N GLU A 648 -0.92 -3.08 -19.10
CA GLU A 648 -0.28 -3.15 -20.42
C GLU A 648 1.11 -3.79 -20.34
N ILE A 649 1.98 -3.31 -19.45
CA ILE A 649 3.31 -3.88 -19.22
C ILE A 649 3.22 -5.36 -18.82
N ILE A 650 2.31 -5.72 -17.90
CA ILE A 650 2.11 -7.11 -17.46
C ILE A 650 1.71 -8.04 -18.62
N GLU A 651 0.84 -7.61 -19.53
CA GLU A 651 0.45 -8.41 -20.70
C GLU A 651 1.62 -8.61 -21.68
N GLU A 652 2.53 -7.64 -21.79
CA GLU A 652 3.75 -7.80 -22.57
C GLU A 652 4.77 -8.73 -21.88
N LEU A 653 4.94 -8.61 -20.56
CA LEU A 653 5.85 -9.46 -19.77
C LEU A 653 5.46 -10.94 -19.81
N LYS A 654 4.17 -11.28 -19.97
CA LYS A 654 3.73 -12.67 -20.16
C LYS A 654 4.40 -13.37 -21.36
N GLN A 655 4.90 -12.60 -22.34
CA GLN A 655 5.56 -13.10 -23.56
C GLN A 655 7.10 -13.08 -23.47
N VAL A 656 7.67 -12.69 -22.33
CA VAL A 656 9.13 -12.62 -22.13
C VAL A 656 9.66 -13.97 -21.62
N PRO A 657 10.70 -14.54 -22.26
CA PRO A 657 11.33 -15.78 -21.80
C PRO A 657 12.11 -15.56 -20.49
N GLY A 658 12.36 -16.63 -19.74
CA GLY A 658 13.09 -16.57 -18.45
C GLY A 658 12.25 -16.09 -17.26
N ILE A 659 11.02 -15.60 -17.47
CA ILE A 659 10.10 -15.21 -16.40
C ILE A 659 8.75 -15.89 -16.50
N GLU A 660 8.04 -15.92 -15.38
CA GLU A 660 6.67 -16.35 -15.29
C GLU A 660 5.80 -15.31 -14.58
N VAL A 661 4.79 -14.81 -15.28
CA VAL A 661 3.87 -13.79 -14.80
C VAL A 661 2.54 -14.45 -14.46
N PHE A 662 2.06 -14.29 -13.24
CA PHE A 662 0.82 -14.92 -12.77
C PHE A 662 0.01 -13.99 -11.86
N ARG A 663 -1.31 -14.08 -11.95
CA ARG A 663 -2.24 -13.33 -11.11
C ARG A 663 -2.17 -13.87 -9.68
N THR A 664 -2.09 -12.96 -8.70
CA THR A 664 -1.95 -13.31 -7.28
C THR A 664 -3.27 -13.13 -6.54
N ALA A 665 -3.98 -12.04 -6.81
CA ALA A 665 -5.29 -11.73 -6.25
C ALA A 665 -6.09 -10.77 -7.15
N VAL A 666 -7.32 -10.50 -6.73
CA VAL A 666 -8.22 -9.50 -7.30
C VAL A 666 -8.63 -8.56 -6.17
N SER A 667 -8.60 -7.25 -6.43
CA SER A 667 -8.84 -6.19 -5.46
C SER A 667 -10.31 -6.05 -5.05
N TYR A 668 -10.60 -5.23 -4.04
CA TYR A 668 -11.97 -4.95 -3.61
C TYR A 668 -12.82 -4.40 -4.77
N THR A 669 -12.26 -3.53 -5.62
CA THR A 669 -12.96 -2.99 -6.80
C THR A 669 -12.76 -3.82 -8.08
N GLY A 670 -12.19 -5.02 -7.97
CA GLY A 670 -12.12 -6.01 -9.05
C GLY A 670 -10.86 -5.95 -9.90
N ARG A 671 -9.88 -5.08 -9.59
CA ARG A 671 -8.62 -4.99 -10.33
C ARG A 671 -7.70 -6.18 -10.06
N GLU A 672 -6.97 -6.61 -11.07
CA GLU A 672 -6.09 -7.78 -10.97
C GLU A 672 -4.67 -7.35 -10.60
N LEU A 673 -4.07 -8.03 -9.61
CA LEU A 673 -2.66 -7.86 -9.25
C LEU A 673 -1.85 -9.13 -9.60
N TYR A 674 -0.58 -8.94 -9.92
CA TYR A 674 0.29 -9.95 -10.53
C TYR A 674 1.66 -10.00 -9.84
N ALA A 675 2.31 -11.15 -9.94
CA ALA A 675 3.71 -11.34 -9.59
C ALA A 675 4.51 -11.86 -10.78
N VAL A 676 5.82 -11.59 -10.75
CA VAL A 676 6.80 -12.05 -11.72
C VAL A 676 7.81 -12.94 -11.00
N TRP A 677 7.88 -14.21 -11.39
CA TRP A 677 8.89 -15.15 -10.90
C TRP A 677 10.03 -15.29 -11.90
N ILE A 678 11.27 -15.13 -11.43
CA ILE A 678 12.47 -15.39 -12.24
C ILE A 678 12.67 -16.92 -12.30
N LYS A 679 12.31 -17.50 -13.45
CA LYS A 679 12.07 -18.94 -13.60
C LYS A 679 13.35 -19.67 -14.03
N PRO A 680 13.74 -20.78 -13.37
CA PRO A 680 14.83 -21.63 -13.84
C PRO A 680 14.41 -22.47 -15.06
N GLU A 681 15.39 -22.77 -15.92
CA GLU A 681 15.20 -23.69 -17.04
C GLU A 681 15.64 -25.11 -16.64
N TYR A 682 14.67 -25.97 -16.33
CA TYR A 682 14.91 -27.39 -16.08
C TYR A 682 14.05 -28.26 -16.99
N GLU A 683 14.57 -29.43 -17.35
CA GLU A 683 13.78 -30.47 -17.98
C GLU A 683 12.91 -31.19 -16.94
N GLY A 684 11.64 -31.39 -17.28
CA GLY A 684 10.69 -32.14 -16.49
C GLY A 684 10.05 -31.38 -15.33
N TYR A 685 9.68 -32.10 -14.26
CA TYR A 685 8.95 -31.53 -13.13
C TYR A 685 9.86 -30.79 -12.14
N LEU A 686 9.49 -29.56 -11.79
CA LEU A 686 10.18 -28.76 -10.79
C LEU A 686 9.45 -28.83 -9.44
N SER A 687 10.02 -29.55 -8.48
CA SER A 687 9.52 -29.53 -7.09
C SER A 687 9.99 -28.27 -6.37
N MET A 688 9.02 -27.46 -5.95
CA MET A 688 9.27 -26.30 -5.08
C MET A 688 9.77 -26.74 -3.71
N THR A 689 9.32 -27.87 -3.18
CA THR A 689 9.80 -28.45 -1.91
C THR A 689 11.32 -28.66 -1.94
N LYS A 690 11.85 -29.30 -3.00
CA LYS A 690 13.30 -29.49 -3.16
C LYS A 690 14.04 -28.20 -3.45
N ARG A 691 13.45 -27.30 -4.25
CA ARG A 691 14.07 -26.02 -4.59
C ARG A 691 14.26 -25.14 -3.35
N ILE A 692 13.20 -24.94 -2.56
CA ILE A 692 13.23 -24.15 -1.33
C ILE A 692 14.20 -24.79 -0.31
N SER A 693 14.28 -26.11 -0.27
CA SER A 693 15.27 -26.83 0.56
C SER A 693 16.71 -26.67 0.09
N ARG A 694 16.97 -26.19 -1.14
CA ARG A 694 18.32 -26.13 -1.72
C ARG A 694 18.88 -24.72 -1.81
N ILE A 695 18.05 -23.73 -2.15
CA ILE A 695 18.47 -22.36 -2.47
C ILE A 695 17.58 -21.34 -1.75
N PRO A 696 18.10 -20.14 -1.39
CA PRO A 696 17.32 -19.16 -0.64
C PRO A 696 16.18 -18.61 -1.48
N GLY A 697 15.17 -18.06 -0.81
CA GLY A 697 14.06 -17.35 -1.43
C GLY A 697 14.03 -15.89 -1.03
N GLU A 698 13.68 -15.04 -1.99
CA GLU A 698 13.47 -13.61 -1.79
C GLU A 698 12.14 -13.19 -2.43
N MET A 699 11.40 -12.35 -1.72
CA MET A 699 10.23 -11.66 -2.24
C MET A 699 10.49 -10.16 -2.19
N ILE A 700 10.33 -9.49 -3.33
CA ILE A 700 10.35 -8.03 -3.42
C ILE A 700 8.92 -7.58 -3.71
N ASN A 701 8.32 -6.87 -2.76
CA ASN A 701 7.01 -6.27 -2.88
C ASN A 701 7.16 -4.79 -3.21
N ALA A 702 6.36 -4.27 -4.14
CA ALA A 702 6.36 -2.86 -4.50
C ALA A 702 4.96 -2.28 -4.40
N ARG A 703 4.92 -1.00 -4.02
CA ARG A 703 3.72 -0.16 -4.04
C ARG A 703 2.57 -0.76 -3.23
N HIS A 704 2.91 -1.18 -2.01
CA HIS A 704 1.94 -1.48 -0.97
C HIS A 704 1.11 -0.23 -0.63
N HIS A 705 1.79 0.90 -0.48
CA HIS A 705 1.14 2.20 -0.50
C HIS A 705 1.17 2.78 -1.90
N ALA A 706 0.04 3.28 -2.38
CA ALA A 706 -0.06 3.55 -3.80
C ALA A 706 0.51 4.90 -4.26
N ASN A 707 0.66 5.86 -3.35
CA ASN A 707 1.31 7.15 -3.58
C ASN A 707 2.85 7.06 -3.60
N GLU A 708 3.42 5.94 -3.14
CA GLU A 708 4.86 5.64 -3.12
C GLU A 708 5.29 5.00 -4.45
N VAL A 709 5.45 5.84 -5.48
CA VAL A 709 5.30 5.43 -6.89
C VAL A 709 6.51 4.74 -7.51
N SER A 710 7.73 5.07 -7.08
CA SER A 710 8.96 4.69 -7.78
C SER A 710 9.31 3.22 -7.64
N SER A 711 8.77 2.55 -6.62
CA SER A 711 8.92 1.11 -6.39
C SER A 711 8.39 0.25 -7.55
N THR A 712 7.31 0.66 -8.23
CA THR A 712 6.81 -0.04 -9.44
C THR A 712 7.79 0.09 -10.60
N ASN A 713 8.31 1.30 -10.85
CA ASN A 713 9.31 1.54 -11.88
C ASN A 713 10.59 0.73 -11.60
N ALA A 714 11.01 0.72 -10.33
CA ALA A 714 12.17 -0.05 -9.87
C ALA A 714 12.01 -1.55 -10.13
N ALA A 715 10.82 -2.12 -9.85
CA ALA A 715 10.54 -3.53 -10.12
C ALA A 715 10.76 -3.88 -11.60
N PHE A 716 10.28 -3.05 -12.53
CA PHE A 716 10.46 -3.29 -13.97
C PHE A 716 11.90 -3.08 -14.44
N ILE A 717 12.59 -2.02 -13.96
CA ILE A 717 14.01 -1.79 -14.24
C ILE A 717 14.84 -2.98 -13.73
N LEU A 718 14.54 -3.47 -12.53
CA LEU A 718 15.22 -4.61 -11.93
C LEU A 718 15.00 -5.87 -12.77
N ILE A 719 13.76 -6.21 -13.14
CA ILE A 719 13.47 -7.39 -13.99
C ILE A 719 14.27 -7.30 -15.31
N LYS A 720 14.27 -6.15 -15.98
CA LYS A 720 15.08 -5.92 -17.19
C LYS A 720 16.56 -6.16 -16.94
N LYS A 721 17.11 -5.60 -15.86
CA LYS A 721 18.50 -5.78 -15.47
C LYS A 721 18.86 -7.25 -15.22
N LEU A 722 18.02 -7.97 -14.48
CA LEU A 722 18.23 -9.39 -14.13
C LEU A 722 18.17 -10.31 -15.36
N LEU A 723 17.39 -9.97 -16.38
CA LEU A 723 17.27 -10.77 -17.61
C LEU A 723 18.34 -10.46 -18.66
N THR A 724 18.97 -9.30 -18.60
CA THR A 724 19.85 -8.81 -19.69
C THR A 724 21.32 -8.75 -19.33
N GLU A 725 21.68 -8.70 -18.04
CA GLU A 725 23.08 -8.62 -17.62
C GLU A 725 23.68 -10.01 -17.30
N ASP A 726 24.84 -10.30 -17.90
CA ASP A 726 25.54 -11.59 -17.78
C ASP A 726 25.83 -12.03 -16.33
N VAL A 727 25.93 -11.08 -15.40
CA VAL A 727 26.19 -11.38 -13.98
C VAL A 727 25.02 -12.12 -13.31
N TYR A 728 23.81 -12.02 -13.87
CA TYR A 728 22.58 -12.65 -13.36
C TYR A 728 22.15 -13.89 -14.12
N LYS A 729 22.90 -14.33 -15.14
CA LYS A 729 22.53 -15.51 -15.94
C LYS A 729 22.31 -16.79 -15.11
N ASP A 730 23.04 -16.94 -14.00
CA ASP A 730 22.95 -18.09 -13.09
C ASP A 730 22.03 -17.81 -11.88
N LEU A 731 21.35 -16.65 -11.82
CA LEU A 731 20.45 -16.28 -10.72
C LEU A 731 19.32 -17.29 -10.53
N PRO A 732 18.60 -17.77 -11.58
CA PRO A 732 17.53 -18.73 -11.39
C PRO A 732 17.99 -20.06 -10.76
N ASP A 733 19.28 -20.41 -10.85
CA ASP A 733 19.83 -21.61 -10.21
C ASP A 733 20.26 -21.39 -8.76
N LYS A 734 20.41 -20.13 -8.34
CA LYS A 734 20.97 -19.75 -7.03
C LYS A 734 19.99 -19.06 -6.11
N LEU A 735 18.90 -18.50 -6.62
CA LEU A 735 17.92 -17.74 -5.85
C LEU A 735 16.50 -18.02 -6.37
N ASN A 736 15.56 -18.17 -5.45
CA ASN A 736 14.14 -18.23 -5.75
C ASN A 736 13.52 -16.83 -5.58
N LEU A 737 13.53 -16.04 -6.64
CA LEU A 737 13.16 -14.61 -6.60
C LEU A 737 11.77 -14.36 -7.21
N VAL A 738 10.89 -13.76 -6.44
CA VAL A 738 9.57 -13.30 -6.90
C VAL A 738 9.42 -11.80 -6.65
N ILE A 739 8.88 -11.08 -7.63
CA ILE A 739 8.71 -9.63 -7.60
C ILE A 739 7.24 -9.30 -7.82
N VAL A 740 6.65 -8.49 -6.94
CA VAL A 740 5.28 -7.95 -7.06
C VAL A 740 5.39 -6.48 -7.46
N PRO A 741 5.16 -6.10 -8.73
CA PRO A 741 5.39 -4.72 -9.17
C PRO A 741 4.38 -3.70 -8.63
N MET A 742 3.17 -4.15 -8.27
CA MET A 742 2.11 -3.29 -7.73
C MET A 742 1.14 -4.12 -6.88
N GLU A 743 1.20 -3.94 -5.55
CA GLU A 743 0.29 -4.62 -4.63
C GLU A 743 -1.05 -3.88 -4.50
N ASN A 744 -1.03 -2.56 -4.24
CA ASN A 744 -2.24 -1.76 -4.04
C ASN A 744 -2.76 -1.14 -5.34
N VAL A 745 -3.34 -2.00 -6.19
CA VAL A 745 -3.90 -1.61 -7.50
C VAL A 745 -5.10 -0.65 -7.41
N ASP A 746 -5.83 -0.67 -6.29
CA ASP A 746 -7.00 0.18 -6.08
C ASP A 746 -6.62 1.58 -5.63
N GLY A 747 -5.73 1.69 -4.64
CA GLY A 747 -5.12 2.96 -4.28
C GLY A 747 -4.39 3.58 -5.48
N ALA A 748 -3.70 2.78 -6.30
CA ALA A 748 -2.94 3.29 -7.45
C ALA A 748 -3.86 3.94 -8.50
N ALA A 749 -5.06 3.40 -8.68
CA ALA A 749 -6.05 4.01 -9.56
C ALA A 749 -6.60 5.33 -9.00
N ILE A 750 -6.84 5.43 -7.69
CA ILE A 750 -7.27 6.68 -7.04
C ILE A 750 -6.16 7.73 -7.14
N HIS A 751 -4.93 7.36 -6.78
CA HIS A 751 -3.74 8.20 -6.87
C HIS A 751 -3.55 8.76 -8.28
N TYR A 752 -3.63 7.90 -9.29
CA TYR A 752 -3.42 8.28 -10.68
C TYR A 752 -4.42 9.33 -11.18
N GLU A 753 -5.66 9.33 -10.68
CA GLU A 753 -6.66 10.35 -11.03
C GLU A 753 -6.36 11.68 -10.33
N LEU A 754 -5.98 11.66 -9.06
CA LEU A 754 -5.71 12.87 -8.28
C LEU A 754 -4.47 13.63 -8.80
N GLN A 755 -3.39 12.90 -9.10
CA GLN A 755 -2.14 13.51 -9.56
C GLN A 755 -2.23 14.20 -10.92
N LYS A 756 -3.28 13.93 -11.73
CA LYS A 756 -3.47 14.61 -13.02
C LYS A 756 -3.66 16.12 -12.86
N GLU A 757 -4.24 16.55 -11.74
CA GLU A 757 -4.39 17.98 -11.44
C GLU A 757 -3.18 18.49 -10.65
N HIS A 758 -2.78 17.77 -9.59
CA HIS A 758 -1.67 18.17 -8.72
C HIS A 758 -0.55 17.12 -8.72
N PRO A 759 0.37 17.14 -9.70
CA PRO A 759 1.31 16.03 -9.93
C PRO A 759 2.43 15.90 -8.90
N THR A 760 2.47 16.74 -7.86
CA THR A 760 3.55 16.78 -6.87
C THR A 760 3.04 16.78 -5.42
N TRP A 761 1.73 16.64 -5.21
CA TRP A 761 1.14 16.53 -3.87
C TRP A 761 1.31 15.12 -3.29
N LYS A 762 1.21 14.99 -1.97
CA LYS A 762 1.48 13.75 -1.24
C LYS A 762 0.42 12.66 -1.45
N PHE A 763 -0.86 13.07 -1.45
CA PHE A 763 -2.04 12.21 -1.64
C PHE A 763 -2.10 10.97 -0.73
N HIS A 764 -1.92 11.14 0.59
CA HIS A 764 -2.05 10.02 1.53
C HIS A 764 -3.44 9.37 1.54
N VAL A 765 -4.46 10.04 0.98
CA VAL A 765 -5.78 9.42 0.71
C VAL A 765 -5.68 8.12 -0.10
N ALA A 766 -4.71 8.05 -1.00
CA ALA A 766 -4.46 6.91 -1.87
C ALA A 766 -3.32 6.00 -1.35
N ARG A 767 -2.79 6.27 -0.15
CA ARG A 767 -1.85 5.39 0.54
C ARG A 767 -2.47 4.01 0.74
N PHE A 768 -3.70 3.96 1.22
CA PHE A 768 -4.42 2.73 1.55
C PHE A 768 -5.27 2.20 0.39
N ASN A 769 -5.98 1.08 0.59
CA ASN A 769 -6.86 0.54 -0.45
C ASN A 769 -8.10 1.43 -0.68
N SER A 770 -8.99 1.02 -1.59
CA SER A 770 -10.21 1.78 -1.93
C SER A 770 -11.17 2.05 -0.78
N LEU A 771 -10.99 1.42 0.39
CA LEU A 771 -11.82 1.61 1.58
C LEU A 771 -11.11 2.41 2.68
N GLY A 772 -9.87 2.87 2.42
CA GLY A 772 -9.03 3.55 3.40
C GLY A 772 -8.39 2.61 4.43
N LYS A 773 -8.39 1.29 4.18
CA LYS A 773 -7.81 0.30 5.09
C LYS A 773 -6.33 0.10 4.78
N GLU A 774 -5.51 0.19 5.83
CA GLU A 774 -4.17 -0.38 5.88
C GLU A 774 -4.29 -1.91 5.83
N PHE A 775 -4.28 -2.48 4.62
CA PHE A 775 -4.61 -3.89 4.39
C PHE A 775 -3.41 -4.81 4.65
N TYR A 776 -2.23 -4.27 4.97
CA TYR A 776 -1.12 -5.10 5.47
C TYR A 776 -1.50 -5.88 6.75
N TYR A 777 -2.42 -5.36 7.56
CA TYR A 777 -2.98 -6.08 8.72
C TYR A 777 -3.90 -7.27 8.34
N GLU A 778 -4.31 -7.35 7.07
CA GLU A 778 -5.17 -8.40 6.53
C GLU A 778 -4.36 -9.53 5.87
N HIS A 779 -3.03 -9.36 5.73
CA HIS A 779 -2.16 -10.45 5.30
C HIS A 779 -2.33 -11.68 6.21
N PHE A 780 -2.29 -12.86 5.61
CA PHE A 780 -2.53 -14.16 6.25
C PHE A 780 -3.97 -14.41 6.75
N GLN A 781 -4.93 -13.50 6.48
CA GLN A 781 -6.36 -13.74 6.71
C GLN A 781 -7.03 -14.32 5.46
N GLN A 782 -7.64 -15.51 5.57
CA GLN A 782 -8.12 -16.28 4.40
C GLN A 782 -9.49 -15.84 3.84
N ASP A 783 -10.33 -15.17 4.64
CA ASP A 783 -11.62 -14.62 4.21
C ASP A 783 -11.69 -13.16 4.67
N THR A 784 -11.29 -12.25 3.79
CA THR A 784 -11.28 -10.80 4.02
C THR A 784 -11.85 -10.09 2.80
N ILE A 785 -12.57 -8.98 3.03
CA ILE A 785 -13.07 -8.13 1.94
C ILE A 785 -11.94 -7.33 1.28
N HIS A 786 -10.79 -7.18 1.96
CA HIS A 786 -9.58 -6.53 1.48
C HIS A 786 -8.74 -7.52 0.67
N SER A 787 -9.34 -8.03 -0.40
CA SER A 787 -8.88 -9.22 -1.11
C SER A 787 -7.50 -9.08 -1.78
N GLU A 788 -6.98 -7.87 -1.93
CA GLU A 788 -5.58 -7.58 -2.31
C GLU A 788 -4.58 -8.27 -1.37
N ALA A 789 -4.89 -8.32 -0.07
CA ALA A 789 -4.06 -8.95 0.97
C ALA A 789 -3.77 -10.44 0.73
N MET A 790 -4.62 -11.10 -0.07
CA MET A 790 -4.40 -12.49 -0.47
C MET A 790 -3.22 -12.64 -1.42
N GLY A 791 -2.82 -11.57 -2.11
CA GLY A 791 -1.69 -11.56 -3.05
C GLY A 791 -0.40 -12.00 -2.37
N LEU A 792 0.03 -11.26 -1.33
CA LEU A 792 1.21 -11.63 -0.55
C LEU A 792 1.05 -12.98 0.14
N THR A 793 -0.11 -13.25 0.74
CA THR A 793 -0.39 -14.52 1.45
C THR A 793 -0.15 -15.74 0.57
N ARG A 794 -0.70 -15.73 -0.65
CA ARG A 794 -0.57 -16.84 -1.62
C ARG A 794 0.87 -17.00 -2.12
N ILE A 795 1.60 -15.90 -2.27
CA ILE A 795 3.02 -15.94 -2.63
C ILE A 795 3.84 -16.52 -1.47
N TYR A 796 3.62 -16.06 -0.24
CA TYR A 796 4.34 -16.54 0.94
C TYR A 796 4.18 -18.06 1.11
N ASP A 797 2.94 -18.56 1.04
CA ASP A 797 2.62 -19.99 1.13
C ASP A 797 3.35 -20.84 0.07
N ARG A 798 3.67 -20.26 -1.09
CA ARG A 798 4.28 -20.95 -2.23
C ARG A 798 5.80 -20.88 -2.24
N TYR A 799 6.37 -19.72 -1.89
CA TYR A 799 7.78 -19.43 -2.06
C TYR A 799 8.60 -19.50 -0.77
N VAL A 800 7.93 -19.38 0.39
CA VAL A 800 8.50 -19.54 1.73
C VAL A 800 9.84 -18.76 1.88
N PRO A 801 9.82 -17.44 1.58
CA PRO A 801 11.03 -16.66 1.40
C PRO A 801 11.83 -16.49 2.68
N ASP A 802 13.15 -16.54 2.55
CA ASP A 802 14.09 -16.23 3.63
C ASP A 802 14.20 -14.72 3.86
N MET A 803 14.01 -13.91 2.81
CA MET A 803 14.00 -12.44 2.88
C MET A 803 12.77 -11.88 2.19
N ILE A 804 12.16 -10.89 2.83
CA ILE A 804 11.12 -10.06 2.22
C ILE A 804 11.59 -8.61 2.26
N VAL A 805 11.61 -8.01 1.09
CA VAL A 805 11.87 -6.59 0.88
C VAL A 805 10.55 -5.95 0.47
N ASP A 806 10.13 -4.95 1.21
CA ASP A 806 8.95 -4.15 0.90
C ASP A 806 9.42 -2.75 0.49
N ASN A 807 9.33 -2.47 -0.80
CA ASN A 807 9.75 -1.21 -1.39
C ASN A 807 8.67 -0.14 -1.16
N HIS A 808 8.91 0.71 -0.16
CA HIS A 808 8.06 1.84 0.23
C HIS A 808 8.71 3.18 -0.13
N GLY A 809 7.93 4.23 0.12
CA GLY A 809 8.27 5.61 -0.06
C GLY A 809 7.82 6.50 1.08
N VAL A 810 8.36 7.72 1.08
CA VAL A 810 7.98 8.79 1.99
C VAL A 810 7.81 10.10 1.23
N PRO A 811 7.18 11.11 1.87
CA PRO A 811 7.07 12.45 1.29
C PRO A 811 8.38 12.92 0.66
N SER A 812 8.28 13.48 -0.54
CA SER A 812 9.40 14.09 -1.26
C SER A 812 9.72 15.51 -0.76
N HIS A 813 8.82 16.09 0.04
CA HIS A 813 8.90 17.40 0.66
C HIS A 813 8.26 17.33 2.04
N GLU A 814 8.10 18.45 2.73
CA GLU A 814 7.52 18.43 4.07
C GLU A 814 6.10 17.84 4.09
N TRP A 815 5.78 17.13 5.16
CA TRP A 815 4.45 16.61 5.45
C TRP A 815 3.84 17.40 6.59
N GLU A 816 2.97 18.32 6.20
CA GLU A 816 2.33 19.29 7.09
C GLU A 816 0.80 19.19 7.08
N GLN A 817 0.22 19.58 8.20
CA GLN A 817 -1.21 19.54 8.50
C GLN A 817 -1.56 20.68 9.47
N GLN A 818 -2.00 21.81 8.92
CA GLN A 818 -2.23 23.05 9.66
C GLN A 818 -3.18 22.86 10.85
N PHE A 819 -4.24 22.07 10.66
CA PHE A 819 -5.27 21.83 11.66
C PHE A 819 -4.96 20.66 12.59
N SER A 820 -3.77 20.06 12.47
CA SER A 820 -3.33 18.92 13.27
C SER A 820 -2.13 19.23 14.19
N GLY A 821 -1.79 20.51 14.36
CA GLY A 821 -0.60 20.94 15.13
C GLY A 821 0.65 21.02 14.24
N TYR A 822 0.46 21.45 12.99
CA TYR A 822 1.45 21.52 11.90
C TYR A 822 1.93 20.16 11.37
N THR A 823 1.95 19.11 12.18
CA THR A 823 2.28 17.73 11.76
C THR A 823 1.25 16.75 12.31
N SER A 824 0.99 15.65 11.59
CA SER A 824 0.08 14.60 12.07
C SER A 824 0.43 14.13 13.48
N PRO A 825 -0.53 14.06 14.42
CA PRO A 825 -0.30 13.49 15.74
C PRO A 825 0.28 12.08 15.72
N SER A 826 -0.07 11.29 14.69
CA SER A 826 0.38 9.90 14.53
C SER A 826 1.72 9.77 13.81
N TYR A 827 2.12 10.78 13.02
CA TYR A 827 3.29 10.74 12.12
C TYR A 827 4.25 11.92 12.33
N LYS A 828 4.26 12.55 13.51
CA LYS A 828 5.11 13.72 13.81
C LYS A 828 6.57 13.55 13.38
N GLY A 829 7.12 12.36 13.60
CA GLY A 829 8.49 12.03 13.24
C GLY A 829 8.77 12.11 11.75
N PHE A 830 7.77 12.07 10.87
CA PHE A 830 7.87 12.04 9.40
C PHE A 830 7.75 13.42 8.74
N TRP A 831 7.73 14.50 9.52
CA TRP A 831 7.56 15.88 9.01
C TRP A 831 8.47 16.24 7.83
N LEU A 832 9.77 15.95 7.94
CA LEU A 832 10.76 16.34 6.95
C LEU A 832 11.50 15.10 6.43
N PRO A 833 11.72 14.98 5.11
CA PRO A 833 12.52 13.89 4.58
C PRO A 833 13.98 14.04 5.02
N ARG A 834 14.67 12.91 5.21
CA ARG A 834 15.98 12.85 5.92
C ARG A 834 17.11 12.20 5.13
N SER A 835 16.77 11.58 4.02
CA SER A 835 17.64 10.85 3.11
C SER A 835 16.84 10.59 1.83
N LEU A 836 17.49 10.43 0.69
CA LEU A 836 16.85 9.89 -0.51
C LEU A 836 16.32 8.48 -0.24
N LEU A 837 17.10 7.67 0.49
CA LEU A 837 16.75 6.30 0.89
C LEU A 837 17.16 6.05 2.35
N TYR A 838 16.25 5.51 3.14
CA TYR A 838 16.55 4.91 4.44
C TYR A 838 15.75 3.61 4.62
N GLY A 839 15.98 2.87 5.70
CA GLY A 839 15.36 1.55 5.85
C GLY A 839 14.92 1.20 7.26
N TYR A 840 13.95 0.27 7.35
CA TYR A 840 13.52 -0.37 8.59
C TYR A 840 13.86 -1.85 8.57
N PHE A 841 14.60 -2.30 9.59
CA PHE A 841 14.78 -3.72 9.89
C PHE A 841 13.83 -4.15 11.00
N TRP A 842 12.87 -5.00 10.64
CA TRP A 842 11.89 -5.59 11.56
C TRP A 842 12.44 -6.92 12.08
N TYR A 843 13.02 -6.92 13.28
CA TYR A 843 13.79 -8.06 13.78
C TYR A 843 13.25 -8.67 15.07
N VAL A 844 13.39 -10.00 15.16
CA VAL A 844 12.99 -10.80 16.31
C VAL A 844 14.07 -10.78 17.39
N THR A 845 13.64 -10.68 18.66
CA THR A 845 14.54 -10.54 19.82
C THR A 845 14.73 -11.83 20.62
N ASN A 846 13.95 -12.88 20.34
CA ASN A 846 14.02 -14.14 21.08
C ASN A 846 15.42 -14.78 20.92
N PRO A 847 16.05 -15.27 22.01
CA PRO A 847 17.42 -15.81 21.96
C PRO A 847 17.64 -16.98 21.01
N GLU A 848 16.59 -17.76 20.73
CA GLU A 848 16.62 -18.90 19.81
C GLU A 848 16.79 -18.51 18.33
N TYR A 849 16.44 -17.27 17.95
CA TYR A 849 16.60 -16.73 16.59
C TYR A 849 17.71 -15.68 16.50
N LYS A 850 18.61 -15.62 17.48
CA LYS A 850 19.69 -14.62 17.55
C LYS A 850 20.56 -14.55 16.29
N ASP A 851 20.66 -15.64 15.54
CA ASP A 851 21.49 -15.77 14.35
C ASP A 851 20.85 -15.08 13.13
N ASN A 852 19.57 -14.68 13.19
CA ASN A 852 18.94 -13.85 12.16
C ASN A 852 19.55 -12.44 12.14
N TYR A 853 19.86 -11.87 13.31
CA TYR A 853 20.33 -10.48 13.42
C TYR A 853 21.66 -10.21 12.67
N PRO A 854 22.70 -11.08 12.76
CA PRO A 854 23.89 -10.96 11.91
C PRO A 854 23.61 -10.88 10.40
N VAL A 855 22.61 -11.61 9.89
CA VAL A 855 22.24 -11.55 8.47
C VAL A 855 21.67 -10.17 8.11
N ASN A 856 20.78 -9.63 8.95
CA ASN A 856 20.26 -8.27 8.80
C ASN A 856 21.40 -7.23 8.76
N LYS A 857 22.42 -7.37 9.60
CA LYS A 857 23.59 -6.46 9.61
C LYS A 857 24.46 -6.55 8.35
N VAL A 858 24.60 -7.73 7.76
CA VAL A 858 25.31 -7.86 6.48
C VAL A 858 24.50 -7.22 5.35
N MET A 859 23.17 -7.37 5.36
CA MET A 859 22.29 -6.70 4.40
C MET A 859 22.40 -5.17 4.50
N GLU A 860 22.36 -4.61 5.71
CA GLU A 860 22.61 -3.18 5.94
C GLU A 860 23.95 -2.71 5.32
N ASP A 861 25.00 -3.50 5.49
CA ASP A 861 26.35 -3.17 5.02
C ASP A 861 26.45 -3.14 3.49
N VAL A 862 25.91 -4.16 2.81
CA VAL A 862 25.96 -4.25 1.34
C VAL A 862 25.06 -3.20 0.68
N ILE A 863 23.92 -2.87 1.29
CA ILE A 863 23.05 -1.78 0.82
C ILE A 863 23.77 -0.45 0.93
N ALA A 864 24.36 -0.16 2.11
CA ALA A 864 25.06 1.10 2.33
C ALA A 864 26.27 1.27 1.39
N ASP A 865 27.05 0.21 1.18
CA ASP A 865 28.15 0.23 0.23
C ASP A 865 27.64 0.46 -1.20
N LYS A 866 26.54 -0.20 -1.59
CA LYS A 866 25.99 -0.07 -2.94
C LYS A 866 25.45 1.33 -3.22
N ILE A 867 24.73 1.94 -2.29
CA ILE A 867 24.23 3.32 -2.44
C ILE A 867 25.40 4.32 -2.53
N ALA A 868 26.47 4.10 -1.76
CA ALA A 868 27.66 4.94 -1.81
C ALA A 868 28.42 4.88 -3.15
N GLU A 869 28.18 3.88 -4.00
CA GLU A 869 28.74 3.80 -5.36
C GLU A 869 28.14 4.85 -6.31
N TYR A 870 26.95 5.41 -6.01
CA TYR A 870 26.24 6.38 -6.85
C TYR A 870 26.49 7.81 -6.33
N PRO A 871 27.32 8.63 -7.01
CA PRO A 871 27.68 9.96 -6.53
C PRO A 871 26.48 10.89 -6.32
N GLU A 872 25.50 10.85 -7.24
CA GLU A 872 24.29 11.67 -7.17
C GLU A 872 23.43 11.35 -5.93
N MET A 873 23.26 10.06 -5.59
CA MET A 873 22.49 9.63 -4.41
C MET A 873 23.21 10.04 -3.12
N ARG A 874 24.55 9.91 -3.12
CA ARG A 874 25.38 10.30 -1.98
C ARG A 874 25.36 11.81 -1.74
N GLU A 875 25.43 12.62 -2.79
CA GLU A 875 25.34 14.08 -2.70
C GLU A 875 23.96 14.50 -2.16
N LEU A 876 22.89 13.92 -2.69
CA LEU A 876 21.53 14.20 -2.25
C LEU A 876 21.32 13.79 -0.78
N ASN A 877 21.76 12.59 -0.36
CA ASN A 877 21.69 12.16 1.05
C ASN A 877 22.39 13.12 2.01
N ARG A 878 23.54 13.68 1.62
CA ARG A 878 24.26 14.67 2.43
C ARG A 878 23.51 15.98 2.54
N GLU A 879 22.88 16.42 1.46
CA GLU A 879 22.03 17.61 1.46
C GLU A 879 20.82 17.41 2.38
N TRP A 880 20.07 16.32 2.21
CA TRP A 880 18.93 15.96 3.06
C TRP A 880 19.31 15.84 4.52
N SER A 881 20.43 15.17 4.82
CA SER A 881 20.96 15.05 6.17
C SER A 881 21.25 16.43 6.77
N ALA A 882 21.88 17.34 6.03
CA ALA A 882 22.16 18.69 6.51
C ALA A 882 20.88 19.50 6.79
N GLN A 883 19.86 19.39 5.93
CA GLN A 883 18.55 20.02 6.15
C GLN A 883 17.84 19.44 7.38
N PHE A 884 17.78 18.11 7.48
CA PHE A 884 17.16 17.41 8.58
C PHE A 884 17.82 17.73 9.92
N GLU A 885 19.15 17.82 9.95
CA GLU A 885 19.89 18.29 11.13
C GLU A 885 19.52 19.72 11.50
N LYS A 886 19.49 20.62 10.53
CA LYS A 886 19.27 22.07 10.77
C LYS A 886 17.87 22.39 11.28
N TYR A 887 16.86 21.73 10.73
CA TYR A 887 15.45 22.03 11.00
C TYR A 887 14.81 21.09 12.04
N ALA A 888 15.33 19.86 12.22
CA ALA A 888 14.66 18.81 12.99
C ALA A 888 15.57 18.16 14.06
N HIS A 889 16.53 17.32 13.66
CA HIS A 889 17.29 16.46 14.60
C HIS A 889 18.05 17.25 15.67
N ALA A 890 18.73 18.34 15.31
CA ALA A 890 19.51 19.13 16.27
C ALA A 890 18.66 19.78 17.38
N TRP A 891 17.35 19.91 17.15
CA TRP A 891 16.41 20.54 18.07
C TRP A 891 15.62 19.52 18.90
N MET A 892 15.18 18.42 18.28
CA MET A 892 14.37 17.38 18.91
C MET A 892 14.87 15.97 18.50
N PRO A 893 16.01 15.51 19.05
CA PRO A 893 16.72 14.33 18.55
C PRO A 893 16.02 13.00 18.79
N LYS A 894 15.11 12.89 19.77
CA LYS A 894 14.31 11.66 19.96
C LYS A 894 13.13 11.62 19.00
N LEU A 895 12.50 12.76 18.73
CA LEU A 895 11.36 12.86 17.83
C LEU A 895 11.79 12.70 16.37
N PHE A 896 12.97 13.22 16.05
CA PHE A 896 13.55 13.15 14.71
C PHE A 896 14.87 12.36 14.74
N PRO A 897 14.85 11.05 15.04
CA PRO A 897 16.08 10.28 15.22
C PRO A 897 16.83 10.09 13.90
N ALA A 898 18.11 10.44 13.88
CA ALA A 898 18.99 10.29 12.72
C ALA A 898 20.26 9.50 13.09
N ASN A 899 20.18 8.16 13.02
CA ASN A 899 21.33 7.30 13.29
C ASN A 899 22.02 6.91 11.99
N TYR A 900 23.07 7.65 11.62
CA TYR A 900 23.79 7.45 10.38
C TYR A 900 24.80 6.29 10.46
N TYR A 901 24.63 5.31 9.59
CA TYR A 901 25.60 4.24 9.29
C TYR A 901 26.05 4.37 7.83
N LYS A 902 27.35 4.61 7.60
CA LYS A 902 27.92 4.81 6.25
C LYS A 902 27.13 5.84 5.40
N GLU A 903 26.75 6.97 6.00
CA GLU A 903 25.96 8.04 5.35
C GLU A 903 24.49 7.64 5.00
N MET A 904 24.00 6.48 5.45
CA MET A 904 22.59 6.07 5.36
C MET A 904 21.95 5.94 6.74
N ILE A 905 20.62 6.00 6.83
CA ILE A 905 19.86 5.80 8.06
C ILE A 905 19.19 4.42 8.01
N ASN A 906 19.30 3.66 9.10
CA ASN A 906 18.54 2.44 9.30
C ASN A 906 17.94 2.38 10.71
N TYR A 907 16.63 2.12 10.76
CA TYR A 907 15.91 1.91 12.00
C TYR A 907 15.84 0.42 12.33
N TRP A 908 16.11 0.11 13.59
CA TRP A 908 16.16 -1.26 14.10
C TRP A 908 14.97 -1.46 15.03
N ILE A 909 13.88 -2.03 14.53
CA ILE A 909 12.62 -2.14 15.28
C ILE A 909 12.49 -3.55 15.89
N PRO A 910 12.62 -3.71 17.22
CA PRO A 910 12.58 -5.01 17.88
C PRO A 910 11.16 -5.49 18.16
N PHE A 911 10.92 -6.78 17.94
CA PHE A 911 9.73 -7.48 18.43
C PHE A 911 10.08 -8.82 19.09
N ALA A 912 9.24 -9.29 20.00
CA ALA A 912 9.22 -10.71 20.35
C ALA A 912 8.49 -11.48 19.23
N ALA A 913 8.85 -12.73 19.01
CA ALA A 913 8.15 -13.61 18.08
C ALA A 913 6.66 -13.70 18.44
N ASP A 914 5.79 -13.55 17.43
CA ASP A 914 4.34 -13.56 17.61
C ASP A 914 3.68 -14.18 16.37
N PRO A 915 3.01 -15.34 16.48
CA PRO A 915 2.40 -16.04 15.34
C PRO A 915 1.22 -15.27 14.72
N ASN A 916 0.74 -14.20 15.35
CA ASN A 916 -0.29 -13.32 14.79
C ASN A 916 0.29 -12.02 14.23
N HIS A 917 1.61 -11.84 14.28
CA HIS A 917 2.26 -10.64 13.77
C HIS A 917 2.10 -10.55 12.25
N ARG A 918 2.12 -9.32 11.73
CA ARG A 918 2.04 -8.99 10.30
C ARG A 918 3.37 -9.25 9.56
N TYR A 919 4.50 -8.76 10.09
CA TYR A 919 5.84 -9.02 9.54
C TYR A 919 6.22 -10.51 9.61
N PRO A 920 6.51 -11.16 8.47
CA PRO A 920 6.86 -12.58 8.47
C PRO A 920 8.15 -12.92 9.23
N SER A 921 9.11 -12.00 9.35
CA SER A 921 10.30 -12.19 10.20
C SER A 921 9.99 -12.30 11.69
N ILE A 922 8.81 -11.85 12.12
CA ILE A 922 8.32 -11.92 13.51
C ILE A 922 7.29 -13.04 13.65
N ARG A 923 6.48 -13.28 12.61
CA ARG A 923 5.46 -14.32 12.55
C ARG A 923 6.04 -15.72 12.39
N PHE A 924 7.05 -15.84 11.53
CA PHE A 924 7.71 -17.08 11.16
C PHE A 924 9.25 -16.91 11.21
N PRO A 925 9.83 -16.54 12.37
CA PRO A 925 11.27 -16.22 12.49
C PRO A 925 12.21 -17.41 12.18
N TRP A 926 11.71 -18.65 12.23
CA TRP A 926 12.45 -19.85 11.80
C TRP A 926 12.47 -20.04 10.28
N ILE A 927 11.59 -19.33 9.55
CA ILE A 927 11.49 -19.34 8.09
C ILE A 927 12.12 -18.06 7.53
N THR A 928 11.57 -16.90 7.88
CA THR A 928 11.95 -15.61 7.32
C THR A 928 12.96 -14.93 8.23
N THR A 929 14.17 -14.76 7.70
CA THR A 929 15.32 -14.21 8.42
C THR A 929 15.30 -12.68 8.44
N VAL A 930 14.87 -12.06 7.34
CA VAL A 930 14.83 -10.60 7.18
C VAL A 930 13.46 -10.18 6.66
N ALA A 931 12.88 -9.17 7.31
CA ALA A 931 11.86 -8.33 6.70
C ALA A 931 12.40 -6.90 6.74
N TYR A 932 12.59 -6.31 5.56
CA TYR A 932 13.16 -4.99 5.37
C TYR A 932 12.16 -4.12 4.61
N THR A 933 11.91 -2.92 5.12
CA THR A 933 11.14 -1.90 4.41
C THR A 933 12.08 -0.79 3.98
N SER A 934 12.19 -0.53 2.68
CA SER A 934 12.95 0.60 2.15
C SER A 934 12.06 1.82 2.09
N GLU A 935 12.57 3.01 2.37
CA GLU A 935 11.82 4.27 2.35
C GLU A 935 12.54 5.27 1.45
N VAL A 936 12.02 5.47 0.23
CA VAL A 936 12.57 6.43 -0.73
C VAL A 936 11.73 7.70 -0.75
N ALA A 937 12.33 8.88 -0.86
CA ALA A 937 11.60 10.16 -0.86
C ALA A 937 10.83 10.42 -2.17
N ASP A 938 9.87 9.56 -2.52
CA ASP A 938 9.29 9.42 -3.85
C ASP A 938 7.78 9.66 -3.94
N GLU A 939 7.11 10.06 -2.86
CA GLU A 939 5.65 10.21 -2.90
C GLU A 939 5.23 11.17 -4.03
N THR A 940 4.52 10.60 -5.01
CA THR A 940 4.12 11.26 -6.27
C THR A 940 5.29 11.88 -7.06
N ALA A 941 6.49 11.29 -6.98
CA ALA A 941 7.65 11.72 -7.77
C ALA A 941 7.38 11.65 -9.28
N GLN A 942 7.99 12.58 -10.04
CA GLN A 942 7.79 12.72 -11.48
C GLN A 942 9.13 12.73 -12.24
N GLY A 943 9.11 12.35 -13.52
CA GLY A 943 10.20 12.57 -14.46
C GLY A 943 11.57 12.02 -14.01
N GLU A 944 12.60 12.86 -14.08
CA GLU A 944 13.97 12.48 -13.68
C GLU A 944 14.09 12.17 -12.18
N TYR A 945 13.31 12.85 -11.34
CA TYR A 945 13.32 12.61 -9.90
C TYR A 945 12.72 11.23 -9.57
N LEU A 946 11.61 10.87 -10.24
CA LEU A 946 11.04 9.52 -10.18
C LEU A 946 12.07 8.46 -10.59
N ASN A 947 12.78 8.67 -11.70
CA ASN A 947 13.81 7.74 -12.16
C ASN A 947 14.96 7.60 -11.15
N LEU A 948 15.41 8.70 -10.55
CA LEU A 948 16.43 8.68 -9.49
C LEU A 948 15.95 7.83 -8.29
N CYS A 949 14.72 8.03 -7.84
CA CYS A 949 14.11 7.26 -6.75
C CYS A 949 14.02 5.76 -7.11
N ALA A 950 13.57 5.44 -8.33
CA ALA A 950 13.49 4.06 -8.82
C ALA A 950 14.89 3.40 -8.88
N ARG A 951 15.93 4.13 -9.31
CA ARG A 951 17.32 3.63 -9.30
C ARG A 951 17.85 3.41 -7.89
N ALA A 952 17.40 4.17 -6.89
CA ALA A 952 17.75 3.93 -5.49
C ALA A 952 17.15 2.62 -4.96
N HIS A 953 15.89 2.31 -5.31
CA HIS A 953 15.30 0.99 -5.05
C HIS A 953 16.09 -0.13 -5.72
N VAL A 954 16.34 -0.01 -7.04
CA VAL A 954 17.10 -1.01 -7.80
C VAL A 954 18.48 -1.27 -7.18
N ALA A 955 19.16 -0.22 -6.68
CA ALA A 955 20.47 -0.35 -6.08
C ALA A 955 20.45 -1.24 -4.82
N HIS A 956 19.51 -1.02 -3.88
CA HIS A 956 19.47 -1.83 -2.65
C HIS A 956 18.92 -3.25 -2.91
N ASP A 957 17.95 -3.40 -3.81
CA ASP A 957 17.44 -4.70 -4.25
C ASP A 957 18.57 -5.53 -4.91
N GLU A 958 19.35 -4.89 -5.80
CA GLU A 958 20.49 -5.53 -6.47
C GLU A 958 21.55 -6.00 -5.45
N ALA A 959 21.85 -5.18 -4.44
CA ALA A 959 22.80 -5.53 -3.39
C ALA A 959 22.34 -6.77 -2.61
N THR A 960 21.05 -6.83 -2.28
CA THR A 960 20.43 -7.93 -1.53
C THR A 960 20.41 -9.22 -2.34
N ILE A 961 20.02 -9.14 -3.62
CA ILE A 961 20.06 -10.27 -4.56
C ILE A 961 21.48 -10.84 -4.67
N ARG A 962 22.49 -9.98 -4.87
CA ARG A 962 23.89 -10.41 -4.96
C ARG A 962 24.38 -11.07 -3.67
N MET A 963 24.02 -10.52 -2.52
CA MET A 963 24.33 -11.10 -1.22
C MET A 963 23.73 -12.51 -1.09
N LEU A 964 22.47 -12.71 -1.51
CA LEU A 964 21.80 -14.01 -1.44
C LEU A 964 22.36 -15.03 -2.44
N MET A 965 22.75 -14.61 -3.64
CA MET A 965 23.41 -15.48 -4.64
C MET A 965 24.75 -16.04 -4.15
N GLU A 966 25.38 -15.40 -3.16
CA GLU A 966 26.64 -15.83 -2.54
C GLU A 966 26.45 -16.51 -1.18
N ALA A 967 25.21 -16.66 -0.71
CA ALA A 967 24.90 -17.26 0.57
C ALA A 967 25.29 -18.74 0.62
N VAL A 968 25.72 -19.19 1.81
CA VAL A 968 26.04 -20.60 2.08
C VAL A 968 24.95 -21.21 2.94
N HIS A 969 24.44 -22.36 2.53
CA HIS A 969 23.37 -23.07 3.25
C HIS A 969 23.93 -24.21 4.09
N VAL A 970 23.38 -24.36 5.29
CA VAL A 970 23.68 -25.50 6.16
C VAL A 970 22.58 -26.54 5.97
N MET A 971 22.99 -27.78 5.73
CA MET A 971 22.08 -28.90 5.51
C MET A 971 22.20 -29.90 6.65
N GLU A 972 21.08 -30.29 7.23
CA GLU A 972 20.97 -31.51 8.02
C GLU A 972 20.68 -32.67 7.06
N CYS A 973 21.59 -33.63 7.02
CA CYS A 973 21.48 -34.82 6.18
C CYS A 973 21.52 -36.05 7.07
N HIS A 974 20.43 -36.81 7.12
CA HIS A 974 20.38 -38.10 7.81
C HIS A 974 20.10 -39.20 6.81
N LEU A 975 20.81 -40.33 6.94
CA LEU A 975 20.50 -41.56 6.24
C LEU A 975 20.86 -42.74 7.15
N GLU A 976 19.84 -43.50 7.53
CA GLU A 976 19.97 -44.65 8.40
C GLU A 976 19.05 -45.77 7.93
N GLU A 977 19.56 -47.00 7.98
CA GLU A 977 18.78 -48.22 7.78
C GLU A 977 18.72 -48.98 9.10
N GLN A 978 17.53 -49.13 9.67
CA GLN A 978 17.33 -49.84 10.93
C GLN A 978 16.08 -50.73 10.83
N ASP A 979 16.20 -51.99 11.24
CA ASP A 979 15.10 -52.97 11.29
C ASP A 979 14.32 -53.09 9.96
N GLY A 980 15.02 -52.96 8.82
CA GLY A 980 14.43 -53.02 7.49
C GLY A 980 13.58 -51.79 7.12
N GLN A 981 13.81 -50.65 7.78
CA GLN A 981 13.22 -49.36 7.47
C GLN A 981 14.31 -48.37 7.04
N ILE A 982 13.95 -47.44 6.15
CA ILE A 982 14.81 -46.32 5.76
C ILE A 982 14.38 -45.08 6.52
N LEU A 983 15.34 -44.40 7.13
CA LEU A 983 15.19 -43.06 7.67
C LEU A 983 16.10 -42.14 6.87
N THR A 984 15.51 -41.19 6.16
CA THR A 984 16.27 -40.19 5.40
C THR A 984 15.69 -38.81 5.61
N SER A 985 16.55 -37.81 5.75
CA SER A 985 16.15 -36.41 5.79
C SER A 985 17.19 -35.54 5.09
N TYR A 986 16.70 -34.48 4.45
CA TYR A 986 17.50 -33.47 3.79
C TYR A 986 16.85 -32.11 4.04
N ILE A 987 17.20 -31.51 5.17
CA ILE A 987 16.53 -30.33 5.72
C ILE A 987 17.52 -29.18 5.76
N ARG A 988 17.15 -28.05 5.16
CA ARG A 988 17.98 -26.85 5.20
C ARG A 988 17.77 -26.12 6.52
N GLN A 989 18.87 -25.86 7.21
CA GLN A 989 18.87 -25.04 8.41
C GLN A 989 18.85 -23.56 8.02
N ARG A 990 18.01 -22.77 8.72
CA ARG A 990 17.91 -21.32 8.57
C ARG A 990 18.39 -20.64 9.87
N PRO A 991 18.97 -19.43 9.80
CA PRO A 991 19.21 -18.64 8.59
C PRO A 991 20.40 -19.16 7.77
N MET A 992 20.51 -18.69 6.52
CA MET A 992 21.70 -18.91 5.71
C MET A 992 22.93 -18.16 6.28
N ILE A 993 24.13 -18.59 5.88
CA ILE A 993 25.37 -17.87 6.21
C ILE A 993 25.70 -16.91 5.07
N VAL A 994 25.66 -15.61 5.36
CA VAL A 994 26.12 -14.55 4.46
C VAL A 994 27.49 -14.03 4.89
N LYS A 995 28.27 -13.51 3.94
CA LYS A 995 29.58 -12.89 4.20
C LYS A 995 29.63 -11.50 3.59
N VAL A 996 30.33 -10.58 4.26
CA VAL A 996 30.73 -9.33 3.63
C VAL A 996 31.79 -9.65 2.57
N THR A 997 31.44 -9.53 1.29
CA THR A 997 32.42 -9.64 0.21
C THR A 997 33.27 -8.36 0.15
N GLY A 998 34.27 -8.30 1.04
CA GLY A 998 35.26 -7.23 1.02
C GLY A 998 36.16 -7.31 -0.21
N LYS A 999 35.79 -6.64 -1.30
CA LYS A 999 36.75 -6.02 -2.22
C LYS A 999 37.04 -4.60 -1.72
N ASN A 1000 37.71 -4.50 -0.58
CA ASN A 1000 38.56 -3.37 -0.17
C ASN A 1000 39.12 -3.69 1.23
N LYS A 1001 40.23 -4.42 1.25
CA LYS A 1001 41.20 -4.40 2.35
C LYS A 1001 42.44 -3.64 1.89
#